data_AF-A0A3Q2Z8S5-F1
#
_entry.id   AF-A0A3Q2Z8S5-F1
#
_cell.length_a   1.000
_cell.length_b   1.000
_cell.length_c   1.000
_cell.angle_alpha   90.00
_cell.angle_beta   90.00
_cell.angle_gamma   90.00
#
_symmetry.space_group_name_H-M   'P 1'
#
loop_
_entity.id
_entity.type
_entity.pdbx_description
1 polymer ?
#
loop_
_entity_poly.entity_id
_entity_poly.type
_entity_poly.pdbx_seq_one_letter_code
_entity_poly.pdbx_strand_id
1 'polypeptide(L)'
;MAVNSTALQLLLDNGTHEGHLCNFAVEQFACASLTALTDQDLAVIFTCNPSGHLPFWKLLLTKSSHLLNESLDLLTNMTFNPGNSAASVILDAIREVQLDAFPGAFINDLDLIKLWFKHRLHPFLHAVSPDFLSCLTTKDLDCTSYQHIVQALSHVQPNMSIAAQTSFVSHFIKIFLTRNDTDDPSCITHSSNSSEWLQLNFGAFSHLVLLSELQMLHPNFSPFEALPQLTVRQLADLSSTPGALTSPAQVAMVMEHVPNQSLPTFFDDFSPSIKGKESFYPAPVRSALLEVVFDRASLSEPSVRDSVVSAWLRVRLPPLLFQLSPRHVSPFFKILSAKNCSVERQGVKELNTTISSLSDRTQKEVHNHIVQALKGPVPLRCYANNQSYYGFLQSSFLGFQLPNLTTFLSLIPQNKRNQLVNSVASSELGSYLRQPDIVDDDAELCSIFGNYLETPSFLEKETLPVAVRRLTLPCVWPLALGSSSRSEVKAWFDRRLANYLNFLTRDLIGNVTTYNTSCLAFQEFVSVLGLFNFSAVDFVRRDVFDTITIYLNSASAPKCYNASDPELNSTAWFAEYIGPFIEFITLQDFFTFGSPEVLQLFTVDQQNIAIFNQTVLPVDVVNYYTELLYKQDSNFNPIFLPLSFRCFVPGMAFSQLSADESMLVLHNLTTLCVDLDPQVAAALAGNLGDEIDAASIAALGKESTGISVGQIKTIDGKDLHEALGTLSNVTGWHTGQAKAIVLTLLSSGLMQINNASSLLMLGSLIIGVPANTFSNIDGLEVITASKDPTFLMHLTTAPRIIQLVVVSQIISVNSSSDDVVENIPDDLATEIPGSLLLGVSSTEKVLAKLNKKKWKRKQAELLFEVVAVESATALLGSADNLSSSVLQGFTCSSVRTFQKSQVKKLIRACRRKGRNKVKLAETQLTCMYNHIKDESDATSFELYPHDMLLYYNYSLVPQDSCRSYFEELAEADFSVFSSVLSSVPTVLFENAKSCLGITNQSLSENDISVLGNMCCTLDGVYISNSDASILGKLQNCAELSEGQVTAVEALLESGNTTYGPPSNWTKGT
;
A
#
# COMPACT_ATOMS: atom_id res chain seq x y z
N MET A 1 68.92 -78.98 48.68
CA MET A 1 69.37 -79.76 47.51
C MET A 1 70.88 -79.67 47.45
N ALA A 2 71.60 -80.78 47.28
CA ALA A 2 73.06 -80.75 47.17
C ALA A 2 73.44 -80.26 45.76
N VAL A 3 74.09 -79.10 45.66
CA VAL A 3 74.57 -78.56 44.39
C VAL A 3 75.96 -79.14 44.14
N ASN A 4 76.17 -79.78 42.98
CA ASN A 4 77.46 -80.35 42.61
C ASN A 4 78.37 -79.28 41.99
N SER A 5 79.40 -78.87 42.72
CA SER A 5 80.42 -77.88 42.31
C SER A 5 81.77 -78.52 41.94
N THR A 6 81.88 -79.85 41.89
CA THR A 6 83.18 -80.55 41.70
C THR A 6 83.85 -80.19 40.37
N ALA A 7 83.08 -80.08 39.28
CA ALA A 7 83.60 -79.69 37.97
C ALA A 7 84.14 -78.25 37.94
N LEU A 8 83.51 -77.34 38.69
CA LEU A 8 83.97 -75.96 38.83
C LEU A 8 85.23 -75.88 39.71
N GLN A 9 85.31 -76.66 40.79
CA GLN A 9 86.49 -76.68 41.65
C GLN A 9 87.73 -77.19 40.90
N LEU A 10 87.57 -78.27 40.11
CA LEU A 10 88.63 -78.78 39.22
C LEU A 10 89.05 -77.76 38.16
N LEU A 11 88.09 -76.98 37.64
CA LEU A 11 88.42 -75.86 36.76
C LEU A 11 89.31 -74.89 37.53
N LEU A 12 88.82 -74.28 38.62
CA LEU A 12 89.52 -73.24 39.40
C LEU A 12 90.94 -73.65 39.84
N ASP A 13 91.14 -74.89 40.28
CA ASP A 13 92.45 -75.39 40.76
C ASP A 13 93.52 -75.50 39.65
N ASN A 14 93.12 -75.59 38.36
CA ASN A 14 94.04 -75.74 37.22
C ASN A 14 94.65 -74.41 36.71
N GLY A 15 94.18 -73.25 37.16
CA GLY A 15 94.79 -71.93 36.92
C GLY A 15 94.66 -71.29 35.51
N THR A 16 93.96 -71.87 34.53
CA THR A 16 93.72 -71.25 33.20
C THR A 16 92.25 -71.34 32.77
N HIS A 17 91.50 -70.24 32.92
CA HIS A 17 90.02 -70.25 32.87
C HIS A 17 89.36 -69.37 31.80
N GLU A 18 90.13 -68.81 30.86
CA GLU A 18 89.62 -67.85 29.85
C GLU A 18 88.40 -68.41 29.08
N GLY A 19 87.21 -67.87 29.36
CA GLY A 19 85.96 -68.15 28.65
C GLY A 19 85.09 -69.31 29.17
N HIS A 20 85.57 -70.13 30.11
CA HIS A 20 84.80 -71.30 30.60
C HIS A 20 83.98 -71.02 31.87
N LEU A 21 84.25 -69.92 32.58
CA LEU A 21 83.55 -69.56 33.83
C LEU A 21 82.05 -69.26 33.61
N CYS A 22 81.67 -68.72 32.45
CA CYS A 22 80.27 -68.42 32.14
C CYS A 22 79.36 -69.65 31.98
N ASN A 23 79.92 -70.87 31.92
CA ASN A 23 79.15 -72.10 31.76
C ASN A 23 78.59 -72.66 33.08
N PHE A 24 78.95 -72.05 34.22
CA PHE A 24 78.55 -72.52 35.54
C PHE A 24 77.49 -71.61 36.15
N ALA A 25 76.55 -72.21 36.90
CA ALA A 25 75.51 -71.48 37.61
C ALA A 25 76.05 -70.86 38.92
N VAL A 26 75.43 -69.77 39.38
CA VAL A 26 75.85 -69.04 40.60
C VAL A 26 75.82 -69.95 41.82
N GLU A 27 74.88 -70.90 41.89
CA GLU A 27 74.78 -71.91 42.94
C GLU A 27 76.04 -72.77 43.04
N GLN A 28 76.67 -73.08 41.90
CA GLN A 28 77.90 -73.88 41.86
C GLN A 28 79.09 -73.07 42.39
N PHE A 29 79.18 -71.78 42.01
CA PHE A 29 80.18 -70.86 42.57
C PHE A 29 79.99 -70.67 44.07
N ALA A 30 78.75 -70.44 44.53
CA ALA A 30 78.42 -70.27 45.94
C ALA A 30 78.78 -71.50 46.79
N CYS A 31 78.72 -72.70 46.22
CA CYS A 31 79.08 -73.97 46.89
C CYS A 31 80.55 -74.40 46.73
N ALA A 32 81.38 -73.68 45.96
CA ALA A 32 82.81 -73.99 45.79
C ALA A 32 83.68 -73.38 46.91
N SER A 33 84.97 -73.76 46.97
CA SER A 33 85.96 -73.23 47.92
C SER A 33 86.46 -71.84 47.53
N LEU A 34 86.51 -71.54 46.23
CA LEU A 34 86.88 -70.24 45.63
C LEU A 34 88.27 -69.69 46.00
N THR A 35 89.13 -70.46 46.67
CA THR A 35 90.48 -70.05 47.10
C THR A 35 91.44 -69.72 45.95
N ALA A 36 91.18 -70.22 44.74
CA ALA A 36 91.98 -69.97 43.54
C ALA A 36 91.35 -68.93 42.59
N LEU A 37 90.22 -68.31 42.96
CA LEU A 37 89.55 -67.29 42.16
C LEU A 37 90.35 -65.98 42.21
N THR A 38 90.53 -65.30 41.07
CA THR A 38 91.15 -63.97 40.99
C THR A 38 90.10 -62.85 40.84
N ASP A 39 90.51 -61.59 41.01
CA ASP A 39 89.69 -60.40 40.74
C ASP A 39 89.25 -60.35 39.26
N GLN A 40 90.12 -60.74 38.32
CA GLN A 40 89.78 -60.86 36.90
C GLN A 40 88.73 -61.94 36.66
N ASP A 41 88.83 -63.10 37.34
CA ASP A 41 87.84 -64.17 37.22
C ASP A 41 86.47 -63.74 37.75
N LEU A 42 86.43 -63.04 38.88
CA LEU A 42 85.20 -62.50 39.46
C LEU A 42 84.57 -61.43 38.56
N ALA A 43 85.39 -60.56 37.96
CA ALA A 43 84.93 -59.59 36.96
C ALA A 43 84.28 -60.29 35.76
N VAL A 44 84.89 -61.36 35.23
CA VAL A 44 84.32 -62.17 34.15
C VAL A 44 82.98 -62.78 34.58
N ILE A 45 82.86 -63.34 35.79
CA ILE A 45 81.60 -63.92 36.30
C ILE A 45 80.46 -62.89 36.30
N PHE A 46 80.73 -61.64 36.69
CA PHE A 46 79.73 -60.57 36.61
C PHE A 46 79.24 -60.31 35.18
N THR A 47 80.11 -60.49 34.17
CA THR A 47 79.74 -60.32 32.75
C THR A 47 78.96 -61.47 32.14
N CYS A 48 78.98 -62.66 32.76
CA CYS A 48 78.39 -63.88 32.21
C CYS A 48 76.84 -63.92 32.25
N ASN A 49 76.19 -62.93 32.87
CA ASN A 49 74.74 -62.89 33.10
C ASN A 49 74.14 -64.25 33.57
N PRO A 50 74.71 -64.93 34.59
CA PRO A 50 74.15 -66.19 35.04
C PRO A 50 72.91 -65.92 35.90
N SER A 51 71.77 -66.49 35.50
CA SER A 51 70.54 -66.47 36.31
C SER A 51 70.83 -67.12 37.68
N GLY A 52 70.51 -66.41 38.77
CA GLY A 52 70.73 -66.91 40.13
C GLY A 52 69.99 -66.06 41.17
N HIS A 53 69.58 -66.68 42.28
CA HIS A 53 68.87 -65.99 43.36
C HIS A 53 69.83 -65.23 44.29
N LEU A 54 69.33 -64.14 44.91
CA LEU A 54 70.09 -63.26 45.82
C LEU A 54 70.92 -64.00 46.89
N PRO A 55 70.42 -65.05 47.59
CA PRO A 55 71.22 -65.74 48.60
C PRO A 55 72.50 -66.39 48.06
N PHE A 56 72.48 -66.88 46.80
CA PHE A 56 73.65 -67.51 46.19
C PHE A 56 74.68 -66.47 45.74
N TRP A 57 74.22 -65.36 45.16
CA TRP A 57 75.09 -64.22 44.86
C TRP A 57 75.71 -63.64 46.13
N LYS A 58 74.92 -63.45 47.19
CA LYS A 58 75.42 -63.00 48.50
C LYS A 58 76.49 -63.95 49.05
N LEU A 59 76.25 -65.27 49.00
CA LEU A 59 77.20 -66.25 49.50
C LEU A 59 78.51 -66.26 48.68
N LEU A 60 78.42 -66.17 47.34
CA LEU A 60 79.56 -66.02 46.45
C LEU A 60 80.38 -64.77 46.83
N LEU A 61 79.74 -63.60 46.88
CA LEU A 61 80.41 -62.33 47.17
C LEU A 61 80.94 -62.23 48.60
N THR A 62 80.32 -62.91 49.57
CA THR A 62 80.85 -62.98 50.94
C THR A 62 82.18 -63.76 50.96
N LYS A 63 82.23 -64.90 50.26
CA LYS A 63 83.45 -65.74 50.15
C LYS A 63 84.55 -65.04 49.34
N SER A 64 84.19 -64.31 48.30
CA SER A 64 85.13 -63.57 47.43
C SER A 64 85.27 -62.08 47.79
N SER A 65 84.89 -61.68 49.00
CA SER A 65 84.84 -60.27 49.42
C SER A 65 86.19 -59.53 49.31
N HIS A 66 87.30 -60.25 49.50
CA HIS A 66 88.67 -59.72 49.38
C HIS A 66 89.09 -59.38 47.94
N LEU A 67 88.33 -59.82 46.93
CA LEU A 67 88.56 -59.57 45.49
C LEU A 67 87.53 -58.60 44.90
N LEU A 68 86.50 -58.27 45.68
CA LEU A 68 85.31 -57.59 45.17
C LEU A 68 85.62 -56.15 44.73
N ASN A 69 86.50 -55.44 45.42
CA ASN A 69 86.83 -54.05 45.07
C ASN A 69 87.58 -53.96 43.75
N GLU A 70 88.65 -54.73 43.61
CA GLU A 70 89.49 -54.80 42.42
C GLU A 70 88.69 -55.31 41.21
N SER A 71 87.83 -56.32 41.41
CA SER A 71 86.95 -56.82 40.33
C SER A 71 85.92 -55.79 39.87
N LEU A 72 85.39 -54.95 40.76
CA LEU A 72 84.49 -53.86 40.39
C LEU A 72 85.23 -52.71 39.69
N ASP A 73 86.46 -52.41 40.12
CA ASP A 73 87.30 -51.38 39.49
C ASP A 73 87.61 -51.75 38.02
N LEU A 74 87.81 -53.05 37.72
CA LEU A 74 87.95 -53.58 36.35
C LEU A 74 86.71 -53.39 35.46
N LEU A 75 85.52 -53.29 36.06
CA LEU A 75 84.25 -53.18 35.34
C LEU A 75 83.78 -51.74 35.11
N THR A 76 84.42 -50.75 35.71
CA THR A 76 84.01 -49.33 35.70
C THR A 76 83.47 -48.82 34.37
N ASN A 77 84.19 -49.06 33.27
CA ASN A 77 83.84 -48.53 31.94
C ASN A 77 82.92 -49.46 31.14
N MET A 78 82.45 -50.55 31.75
CA MET A 78 81.58 -51.52 31.10
C MET A 78 80.12 -51.09 31.20
N THR A 79 79.40 -51.21 30.09
CA THR A 79 77.95 -51.03 30.06
C THR A 79 77.27 -52.38 29.88
N PHE A 80 76.54 -52.83 30.91
CA PHE A 80 75.76 -54.06 30.81
C PHE A 80 74.53 -53.87 29.94
N ASN A 81 74.08 -54.96 29.30
CA ASN A 81 72.83 -54.98 28.56
C ASN A 81 71.66 -54.71 29.53
N PRO A 82 70.74 -53.76 29.25
CA PRO A 82 69.56 -53.48 30.07
C PRO A 82 68.66 -54.69 30.34
N GLY A 83 68.73 -55.73 29.50
CA GLY A 83 68.03 -57.01 29.68
C GLY A 83 68.75 -58.02 30.59
N ASN A 84 69.87 -57.65 31.21
CA ASN A 84 70.60 -58.50 32.16
C ASN A 84 69.81 -58.65 33.46
N SER A 85 69.14 -59.80 33.64
CA SER A 85 68.34 -60.09 34.84
C SER A 85 69.20 -60.28 36.10
N ALA A 86 70.48 -60.64 35.95
CA ALA A 86 71.39 -60.82 37.06
C ALA A 86 71.89 -59.48 37.63
N ALA A 87 71.95 -58.40 36.85
CA ALA A 87 72.53 -57.12 37.28
C ALA A 87 71.87 -56.54 38.54
N SER A 88 70.54 -56.61 38.64
CA SER A 88 69.78 -56.15 39.83
C SER A 88 70.10 -56.99 41.06
N VAL A 89 70.16 -58.31 40.90
CA VAL A 89 70.45 -59.26 41.99
C VAL A 89 71.91 -59.15 42.45
N ILE A 90 72.84 -58.94 41.52
CA ILE A 90 74.25 -58.68 41.82
C ILE A 90 74.38 -57.38 42.61
N LEU A 91 73.71 -56.31 42.18
CA LEU A 91 73.73 -55.02 42.88
C LEU A 91 73.20 -55.13 44.31
N ASP A 92 72.09 -55.85 44.51
CA ASP A 92 71.55 -56.14 45.85
C ASP A 92 72.51 -56.98 46.70
N ALA A 93 73.19 -57.97 46.10
CA ALA A 93 74.20 -58.75 46.81
C ALA A 93 75.43 -57.91 47.19
N ILE A 94 75.91 -57.03 46.31
CA ILE A 94 77.01 -56.10 46.61
C ILE A 94 76.60 -55.15 47.74
N ARG A 95 75.36 -54.63 47.71
CA ARG A 95 74.81 -53.80 48.79
C ARG A 95 74.92 -54.51 50.14
N GLU A 96 74.40 -55.74 50.24
CA GLU A 96 74.38 -56.48 51.51
C GLU A 96 75.75 -56.90 52.03
N VAL A 97 76.71 -57.14 51.13
CA VAL A 97 78.06 -57.59 51.52
C VAL A 97 79.00 -56.43 51.84
N GLN A 98 78.88 -55.29 51.14
CA GLN A 98 79.81 -54.16 51.28
C GLN A 98 79.12 -52.89 51.79
N LEU A 99 78.10 -52.39 51.09
CA LEU A 99 77.52 -51.07 51.39
C LEU A 99 76.80 -51.04 52.74
N ASP A 100 76.16 -52.14 53.15
CA ASP A 100 75.48 -52.23 54.44
C ASP A 100 76.43 -52.28 55.64
N ALA A 101 77.67 -52.71 55.42
CA ALA A 101 78.71 -52.77 56.44
C ALA A 101 79.41 -51.40 56.66
N PHE A 102 79.14 -50.40 55.84
CA PHE A 102 79.75 -49.07 56.00
C PHE A 102 79.24 -48.37 57.28
N PRO A 103 80.13 -47.89 58.16
CA PRO A 103 79.73 -47.08 59.30
C PRO A 103 79.10 -45.77 58.82
N GLY A 104 78.10 -45.25 59.55
CA GLY A 104 77.32 -44.08 59.13
C GLY A 104 78.13 -42.83 58.75
N ALA A 105 79.33 -42.61 59.29
CA ALA A 105 80.20 -41.49 58.90
C ALA A 105 80.85 -41.64 57.51
N PHE A 106 81.00 -42.87 57.00
CA PHE A 106 81.65 -43.15 55.71
C PHE A 106 80.73 -42.92 54.51
N ILE A 107 79.41 -42.95 54.70
CA ILE A 107 78.45 -42.77 53.60
C ILE A 107 78.34 -41.32 53.12
N ASN A 108 78.87 -40.35 53.88
CA ASN A 108 78.92 -38.93 53.52
C ASN A 108 80.32 -38.45 53.08
N ASP A 109 81.29 -39.37 52.94
CA ASP A 109 82.57 -39.04 52.31
C ASP A 109 82.37 -38.96 50.78
N LEU A 110 82.58 -37.76 50.24
CA LEU A 110 82.32 -37.48 48.84
C LEU A 110 83.24 -38.27 47.89
N ASP A 111 84.49 -38.54 48.27
CA ASP A 111 85.42 -39.29 47.45
C ASP A 111 85.01 -40.78 47.41
N LEU A 112 84.48 -41.30 48.52
CA LEU A 112 83.89 -42.63 48.57
C LEU A 112 82.58 -42.75 47.79
N ILE A 113 81.69 -41.75 47.86
CA ILE A 113 80.46 -41.75 47.04
C ILE A 113 80.80 -41.75 45.54
N LYS A 114 81.81 -40.97 45.12
CA LYS A 114 82.29 -41.01 43.73
C LYS A 114 82.89 -42.37 43.38
N LEU A 115 83.73 -42.93 44.25
CA LEU A 115 84.35 -44.25 44.03
C LEU A 115 83.29 -45.35 43.92
N TRP A 116 82.25 -45.35 44.76
CA TRP A 116 81.24 -46.40 44.71
C TRP A 116 80.20 -46.15 43.63
N PHE A 117 79.54 -45.00 43.59
CA PHE A 117 78.41 -44.79 42.67
C PHE A 117 78.84 -44.36 41.27
N LYS A 118 79.97 -43.67 41.09
CA LYS A 118 80.45 -43.28 39.76
C LYS A 118 81.48 -44.23 39.16
N HIS A 119 82.12 -45.09 39.96
CA HIS A 119 83.14 -46.02 39.47
C HIS A 119 82.70 -47.49 39.64
N ARG A 120 82.70 -48.04 40.86
CA ARG A 120 82.48 -49.47 41.12
C ARG A 120 81.08 -50.00 40.80
N LEU A 121 80.04 -49.30 41.22
CA LEU A 121 78.64 -49.69 41.01
C LEU A 121 78.08 -49.21 39.69
N HIS A 122 78.74 -48.26 39.03
CA HIS A 122 78.25 -47.60 37.83
C HIS A 122 77.68 -48.56 36.76
N PRO A 123 78.35 -49.69 36.43
CA PRO A 123 77.82 -50.66 35.46
C PRO A 123 76.44 -51.24 35.82
N PHE A 124 76.16 -51.38 37.11
CA PHE A 124 74.97 -52.06 37.65
C PHE A 124 73.82 -51.09 37.98
N LEU A 125 74.09 -49.79 38.12
CA LEU A 125 73.09 -48.79 38.54
C LEU A 125 71.87 -48.69 37.59
N HIS A 126 72.00 -49.12 36.34
CA HIS A 126 70.87 -49.16 35.41
C HIS A 126 69.75 -50.14 35.86
N ALA A 127 70.07 -51.08 36.75
CA ALA A 127 69.22 -52.17 37.22
C ALA A 127 68.85 -52.07 38.71
N VAL A 128 68.82 -50.86 39.28
CA VAL A 128 68.41 -50.64 40.68
C VAL A 128 67.06 -51.27 41.01
N SER A 129 67.00 -52.00 42.12
CA SER A 129 65.78 -52.59 42.68
C SER A 129 65.13 -51.64 43.71
N PRO A 130 63.82 -51.76 43.97
CA PRO A 130 63.16 -51.03 45.06
C PRO A 130 63.81 -51.27 46.43
N ASP A 131 64.32 -52.48 46.69
CA ASP A 131 65.00 -52.85 47.94
C ASP A 131 66.36 -52.16 48.06
N PHE A 132 67.14 -52.11 46.97
CA PHE A 132 68.40 -51.36 46.93
C PHE A 132 68.17 -49.90 47.30
N LEU A 133 67.18 -49.29 46.67
CA LEU A 133 66.86 -47.87 46.81
C LEU A 133 66.30 -47.54 48.19
N SER A 134 65.34 -48.33 48.68
CA SER A 134 64.75 -48.13 50.00
C SER A 134 65.81 -48.29 51.09
N CYS A 135 66.68 -49.30 51.00
CA CYS A 135 67.78 -49.47 51.94
C CYS A 135 68.74 -48.27 51.91
N LEU A 136 69.09 -47.78 50.72
CA LEU A 136 69.97 -46.61 50.59
C LEU A 136 69.37 -45.36 51.27
N THR A 137 68.04 -45.16 51.23
CA THR A 137 67.39 -44.04 51.95
C THR A 137 67.40 -44.18 53.48
N THR A 138 67.60 -45.39 54.02
CA THR A 138 67.73 -45.60 55.48
C THR A 138 69.11 -45.18 56.02
N LYS A 139 70.07 -44.91 55.14
CA LYS A 139 71.37 -44.37 55.54
C LYS A 139 71.22 -42.87 55.81
N ASP A 140 72.00 -42.34 56.76
CA ASP A 140 72.03 -40.92 57.11
C ASP A 140 72.79 -40.08 56.07
N LEU A 141 72.33 -40.09 54.82
CA LEU A 141 72.88 -39.30 53.72
C LEU A 141 72.60 -37.80 53.93
N ASP A 142 73.61 -36.96 53.74
CA ASP A 142 73.42 -35.52 53.59
C ASP A 142 72.98 -35.13 52.17
N CYS A 143 72.54 -33.89 51.98
CA CYS A 143 72.08 -33.40 50.68
C CYS A 143 73.16 -33.46 49.59
N THR A 144 74.42 -33.27 49.94
CA THR A 144 75.53 -33.30 48.96
C THR A 144 75.72 -34.71 48.44
N SER A 145 75.77 -35.69 49.34
CA SER A 145 75.93 -37.12 49.06
C SER A 145 74.75 -37.66 48.26
N TYR A 146 73.52 -37.30 48.67
CA TYR A 146 72.30 -37.58 47.92
C TYR A 146 72.36 -37.03 46.49
N GLN A 147 72.65 -35.74 46.31
CA GLN A 147 72.72 -35.12 44.99
C GLN A 147 73.77 -35.79 44.10
N HIS A 148 74.92 -36.18 44.66
CA HIS A 148 75.94 -36.91 43.91
C HIS A 148 75.50 -38.30 43.45
N ILE A 149 74.70 -39.01 44.26
CA ILE A 149 74.07 -40.28 43.87
C ILE A 149 73.06 -40.03 42.75
N VAL A 150 72.19 -39.02 42.86
CA VAL A 150 71.23 -38.63 41.80
C VAL A 150 71.96 -38.30 40.48
N GLN A 151 73.08 -37.57 40.55
CA GLN A 151 73.88 -37.28 39.35
C GLN A 151 74.52 -38.55 38.76
N ALA A 152 75.01 -39.48 39.59
CA ALA A 152 75.54 -40.76 39.11
C ALA A 152 74.48 -41.58 38.39
N LEU A 153 73.27 -41.68 38.96
CA LEU A 153 72.14 -42.35 38.32
C LEU A 153 71.63 -41.61 37.07
N SER A 154 71.71 -40.28 37.05
CA SER A 154 71.33 -39.47 35.89
C SER A 154 72.19 -39.80 34.66
N HIS A 155 73.46 -40.17 34.85
CA HIS A 155 74.34 -40.59 33.75
C HIS A 155 73.99 -41.97 33.18
N VAL A 156 73.41 -42.87 33.97
CA VAL A 156 72.99 -44.21 33.51
C VAL A 156 71.50 -44.27 33.13
N GLN A 157 70.73 -43.22 33.39
CA GLN A 157 69.29 -43.12 33.09
C GLN A 157 68.91 -43.58 31.68
N PRO A 158 69.65 -43.28 30.59
CA PRO A 158 69.31 -43.75 29.25
C PRO A 158 69.25 -45.28 29.11
N ASN A 159 69.96 -46.01 29.97
CA ASN A 159 70.02 -47.48 29.99
C ASN A 159 69.05 -48.10 31.01
N MET A 160 68.31 -47.29 31.76
CA MET A 160 67.33 -47.76 32.74
C MET A 160 65.97 -48.02 32.08
N SER A 161 65.32 -49.12 32.48
CA SER A 161 63.90 -49.32 32.14
C SER A 161 63.01 -48.26 32.81
N ILE A 162 61.87 -47.92 32.22
CA ILE A 162 60.92 -46.96 32.82
C ILE A 162 60.50 -47.38 34.22
N ALA A 163 60.37 -48.70 34.49
CA ALA A 163 60.07 -49.22 35.82
C ALA A 163 61.19 -48.92 36.84
N ALA A 164 62.47 -49.07 36.43
CA ALA A 164 63.61 -48.72 37.27
C ALA A 164 63.72 -47.21 37.51
N GLN A 165 63.49 -46.39 36.48
CA GLN A 165 63.49 -44.93 36.64
C GLN A 165 62.37 -44.45 37.57
N THR A 166 61.16 -45.02 37.40
CA THR A 166 60.01 -44.73 38.27
C THR A 166 60.30 -45.18 39.70
N SER A 167 60.91 -46.36 39.88
CA SER A 167 61.32 -46.87 41.20
C SER A 167 62.36 -45.98 41.85
N PHE A 168 63.32 -45.45 41.09
CA PHE A 168 64.31 -44.48 41.58
C PHE A 168 63.65 -43.20 42.09
N VAL A 169 62.71 -42.65 41.32
CA VAL A 169 61.98 -41.46 41.74
C VAL A 169 61.13 -41.73 42.99
N SER A 170 60.40 -42.86 43.04
CA SER A 170 59.44 -43.14 44.11
C SER A 170 60.05 -43.69 45.39
N HIS A 171 61.08 -44.54 45.32
CA HIS A 171 61.69 -45.22 46.47
C HIS A 171 63.01 -44.57 46.93
N PHE A 172 63.56 -43.61 46.18
CA PHE A 172 64.76 -42.89 46.59
C PHE A 172 64.55 -41.39 46.63
N ILE A 173 64.34 -40.75 45.47
CA ILE A 173 64.28 -39.28 45.39
C ILE A 173 63.14 -38.70 46.26
N LYS A 174 61.90 -39.16 46.08
CA LYS A 174 60.75 -38.63 46.83
C LYS A 174 60.84 -38.94 48.32
N ILE A 175 61.30 -40.15 48.69
CA ILE A 175 61.46 -40.52 50.10
C ILE A 175 62.52 -39.64 50.76
N PHE A 176 63.64 -39.39 50.09
CA PHE A 176 64.71 -38.56 50.63
C PHE A 176 64.28 -37.09 50.80
N LEU A 177 63.67 -36.48 49.77
CA LEU A 177 63.26 -35.07 49.80
C LEU A 177 62.04 -34.77 50.70
N THR A 178 61.42 -35.80 51.28
CA THR A 178 60.29 -35.68 52.23
C THR A 178 60.64 -36.09 53.65
N ARG A 179 61.89 -36.50 53.91
CA ARG A 179 62.38 -36.77 55.27
C ARG A 179 62.27 -35.51 56.11
N ASN A 180 62.08 -35.64 57.41
CA ASN A 180 61.92 -34.50 58.33
C ASN A 180 62.91 -34.55 59.50
N ASP A 181 63.91 -35.42 59.39
CA ASP A 181 64.93 -35.76 60.38
C ASP A 181 66.31 -35.15 60.04
N THR A 182 66.38 -34.27 59.04
CA THR A 182 67.59 -33.51 58.66
C THR A 182 67.35 -32.00 58.75
N ASP A 183 68.42 -31.21 58.89
CA ASP A 183 68.35 -29.75 58.95
C ASP A 183 67.95 -29.09 57.61
N ASP A 184 68.07 -29.82 56.50
CA ASP A 184 67.65 -29.41 55.15
C ASP A 184 66.87 -30.54 54.43
N PRO A 185 65.62 -30.78 54.84
CA PRO A 185 64.83 -31.96 54.44
C PRO A 185 64.53 -32.07 52.94
N SER A 186 64.62 -30.96 52.20
CA SER A 186 64.34 -30.91 50.76
C SER A 186 65.51 -30.40 49.94
N CYS A 187 66.70 -30.34 50.54
CA CYS A 187 67.96 -29.89 49.91
C CYS A 187 67.85 -28.53 49.21
N ILE A 188 67.28 -27.55 49.92
CA ILE A 188 67.01 -26.20 49.42
C ILE A 188 68.20 -25.27 49.69
N THR A 189 68.88 -25.42 50.83
CA THR A 189 69.81 -24.41 51.38
C THR A 189 71.02 -24.12 50.48
N HIS A 190 71.46 -25.10 49.69
CA HIS A 190 72.62 -25.00 48.80
C HIS A 190 72.27 -24.77 47.33
N SER A 191 71.00 -24.47 47.02
CA SER A 191 70.56 -24.14 45.67
C SER A 191 70.29 -22.63 45.54
N SER A 192 70.82 -22.01 44.49
CA SER A 192 70.70 -20.56 44.27
C SER A 192 69.33 -20.15 43.71
N ASN A 193 68.68 -21.06 42.98
CA ASN A 193 67.37 -20.86 42.37
C ASN A 193 66.68 -22.21 42.09
N SER A 194 65.43 -22.13 41.65
CA SER A 194 64.59 -23.31 41.39
C SER A 194 65.11 -24.21 40.26
N SER A 195 65.84 -23.66 39.28
CA SER A 195 66.45 -24.43 38.19
C SER A 195 67.58 -25.32 38.69
N GLU A 196 68.50 -24.74 39.47
CA GLU A 196 69.62 -25.44 40.08
C GLU A 196 69.12 -26.52 41.05
N TRP A 197 68.11 -26.19 41.86
CA TRP A 197 67.47 -27.16 42.76
C TRP A 197 66.90 -28.36 42.00
N LEU A 198 66.16 -28.14 40.91
CA LEU A 198 65.57 -29.22 40.12
C LEU A 198 66.65 -30.11 39.49
N GLN A 199 67.70 -29.48 38.94
CA GLN A 199 68.79 -30.20 38.30
C GLN A 199 69.60 -31.04 39.30
N LEU A 200 69.88 -30.52 40.50
CA LEU A 200 70.67 -31.23 41.52
C LEU A 200 69.89 -32.40 42.12
N ASN A 201 68.61 -32.19 42.44
CA ASN A 201 67.82 -33.16 43.21
C ASN A 201 67.05 -34.16 42.34
N PHE A 202 66.75 -33.85 41.08
CA PHE A 202 66.08 -34.78 40.16
C PHE A 202 66.93 -35.18 38.94
N GLY A 203 67.86 -34.32 38.51
CA GLY A 203 68.71 -34.58 37.35
C GLY A 203 67.91 -35.01 36.11
N ALA A 204 68.32 -36.12 35.48
CA ALA A 204 67.67 -36.66 34.28
C ALA A 204 66.24 -37.21 34.54
N PHE A 205 65.83 -37.35 35.80
CA PHE A 205 64.55 -37.94 36.20
C PHE A 205 63.44 -36.91 36.44
N SER A 206 63.72 -35.61 36.28
CA SER A 206 62.74 -34.53 36.47
C SER A 206 61.48 -34.69 35.63
N HIS A 207 61.58 -35.36 34.47
CA HIS A 207 60.48 -35.63 33.55
C HIS A 207 59.41 -36.59 34.09
N LEU A 208 59.70 -37.34 35.16
CA LEU A 208 58.79 -38.31 35.78
C LEU A 208 57.93 -37.70 36.89
N VAL A 209 58.09 -36.41 37.17
CA VAL A 209 57.49 -35.74 38.33
C VAL A 209 56.57 -34.63 37.86
N LEU A 210 55.41 -34.50 38.50
CA LEU A 210 54.46 -33.44 38.17
C LEU A 210 54.92 -32.10 38.77
N LEU A 211 54.55 -30.99 38.12
CA LEU A 211 54.93 -29.65 38.62
C LEU A 211 54.39 -29.39 40.03
N SER A 212 53.18 -29.86 40.34
CA SER A 212 52.58 -29.78 41.67
C SER A 212 53.39 -30.54 42.73
N GLU A 213 54.01 -31.66 42.37
CA GLU A 213 54.88 -32.41 43.28
C GLU A 213 56.17 -31.67 43.56
N LEU A 214 56.75 -30.99 42.57
CA LEU A 214 57.93 -30.12 42.77
C LEU A 214 57.62 -28.98 43.74
N GLN A 215 56.44 -28.37 43.62
CA GLN A 215 55.99 -27.30 44.53
C GLN A 215 55.66 -27.81 45.94
N MET A 216 55.24 -29.08 46.08
CA MET A 216 55.08 -29.70 47.40
C MET A 216 56.43 -29.96 48.09
N LEU A 217 57.43 -30.37 47.31
CA LEU A 217 58.78 -30.68 47.82
C LEU A 217 59.60 -29.42 48.09
N HIS A 218 59.41 -28.36 47.31
CA HIS A 218 60.05 -27.06 47.54
C HIS A 218 58.96 -25.97 47.51
N PRO A 219 58.48 -25.51 48.69
CA PRO A 219 57.37 -24.55 48.78
C PRO A 219 57.59 -23.22 48.06
N ASN A 220 58.85 -22.78 47.91
CA ASN A 220 59.23 -21.56 47.19
C ASN A 220 59.67 -21.83 45.74
N PHE A 221 59.45 -23.03 45.22
CA PHE A 221 59.81 -23.39 43.85
C PHE A 221 59.09 -22.48 42.84
N SER A 222 59.87 -21.73 42.07
CA SER A 222 59.41 -20.86 41.00
C SER A 222 59.59 -21.57 39.64
N PRO A 223 58.50 -21.99 38.98
CA PRO A 223 58.58 -22.62 37.66
C PRO A 223 59.23 -21.71 36.60
N PHE A 224 59.08 -20.39 36.74
CA PHE A 224 59.66 -19.42 35.82
C PHE A 224 61.19 -19.33 35.89
N GLU A 225 61.79 -19.62 37.04
CA GLU A 225 63.25 -19.73 37.16
C GLU A 225 63.76 -21.03 36.53
N ALA A 226 62.92 -22.06 36.45
CA ALA A 226 63.28 -23.41 36.01
C ALA A 226 62.87 -23.75 34.57
N LEU A 227 62.29 -22.83 33.80
CA LEU A 227 61.72 -23.11 32.46
C LEU A 227 62.61 -23.95 31.52
N PRO A 228 63.94 -23.72 31.41
CA PRO A 228 64.80 -24.51 30.52
C PRO A 228 64.91 -25.98 30.90
N GLN A 229 64.61 -26.34 32.15
CA GLN A 229 64.71 -27.68 32.70
C GLN A 229 63.34 -28.40 32.76
N LEU A 230 62.24 -27.69 32.47
CA LEU A 230 60.90 -28.26 32.49
C LEU A 230 60.59 -28.98 31.18
N THR A 231 59.93 -30.12 31.29
CA THR A 231 59.39 -30.84 30.14
C THR A 231 58.19 -30.11 29.53
N VAL A 232 57.87 -30.42 28.26
CA VAL A 232 56.70 -29.86 27.58
C VAL A 232 55.39 -30.10 28.36
N ARG A 233 55.26 -31.26 29.01
CA ARG A 233 54.13 -31.57 29.89
C ARG A 233 54.08 -30.66 31.11
N GLN A 234 55.21 -30.47 31.79
CA GLN A 234 55.30 -29.56 32.94
C GLN A 234 55.07 -28.09 32.54
N LEU A 235 55.49 -27.67 31.34
CA LEU A 235 55.19 -26.35 30.79
C LEU A 235 53.68 -26.19 30.49
N ALA A 236 53.01 -27.25 30.02
CA ALA A 236 51.56 -27.27 29.84
C ALA A 236 50.81 -27.23 31.18
N ASP A 237 51.29 -27.95 32.20
CA ASP A 237 50.77 -27.91 33.57
C ASP A 237 50.91 -26.50 34.18
N LEU A 238 52.08 -25.87 34.01
CA LEU A 238 52.31 -24.47 34.41
C LEU A 238 51.30 -23.54 33.74
N SER A 239 51.13 -23.70 32.43
CA SER A 239 50.25 -22.83 31.64
C SER A 239 48.77 -23.04 31.96
N SER A 240 48.38 -24.25 32.36
CA SER A 240 47.02 -24.61 32.77
C SER A 240 46.76 -24.43 34.27
N THR A 241 47.70 -23.81 35.01
CA THR A 241 47.48 -23.44 36.41
C THR A 241 46.87 -22.03 36.48
N PRO A 242 45.65 -21.87 37.03
CA PRO A 242 45.02 -20.55 37.16
C PRO A 242 45.90 -19.56 37.91
N GLY A 243 46.11 -18.37 37.32
CA GLY A 243 46.94 -17.31 37.90
C GLY A 243 48.45 -17.44 37.67
N ALA A 244 48.95 -18.57 37.13
CA ALA A 244 50.38 -18.72 36.84
C ALA A 244 50.83 -17.84 35.66
N LEU A 245 50.01 -17.77 34.61
CA LEU A 245 50.20 -16.85 33.48
C LEU A 245 49.23 -15.68 33.62
N THR A 246 49.79 -14.46 33.69
CA THR A 246 49.01 -13.21 33.83
C THR A 246 49.19 -12.26 32.64
N SER A 247 50.23 -12.45 31.82
CA SER A 247 50.56 -11.56 30.71
C SER A 247 51.05 -12.30 29.45
N PRO A 248 50.93 -11.68 28.25
CA PRO A 248 51.51 -12.21 27.02
C PRO A 248 53.02 -12.44 27.08
N ALA A 249 53.75 -11.62 27.84
CA ALA A 249 55.20 -11.77 28.01
C ALA A 249 55.56 -13.10 28.69
N GLN A 250 54.79 -13.51 29.70
CA GLN A 250 54.97 -14.81 30.36
C GLN A 250 54.62 -15.98 29.43
N VAL A 251 53.61 -15.82 28.56
CA VAL A 251 53.32 -16.80 27.50
C VAL A 251 54.51 -16.96 26.57
N ALA A 252 55.12 -15.84 26.14
CA ALA A 252 56.31 -15.87 25.28
C ALA A 252 57.49 -16.58 25.95
N MET A 253 57.76 -16.30 27.23
CA MET A 253 58.82 -16.98 28.01
C MET A 253 58.62 -18.50 28.06
N VAL A 254 57.39 -18.96 28.35
CA VAL A 254 57.09 -20.40 28.36
C VAL A 254 57.24 -21.01 26.96
N MET A 255 56.73 -20.31 25.94
CA MET A 255 56.71 -20.81 24.57
C MET A 255 58.09 -20.83 23.90
N GLU A 256 59.07 -20.07 24.38
CA GLU A 256 60.47 -20.15 23.97
C GLU A 256 61.07 -21.54 24.26
N HIS A 257 60.59 -22.20 25.32
CA HIS A 257 61.04 -23.53 25.74
C HIS A 257 60.18 -24.68 25.19
N VAL A 258 59.15 -24.41 24.39
CA VAL A 258 58.34 -25.43 23.70
C VAL A 258 58.80 -25.50 22.25
N PRO A 259 59.45 -26.57 21.76
CA PRO A 259 59.85 -26.68 20.35
C PRO A 259 58.65 -26.79 19.40
N ASN A 260 58.78 -26.33 18.14
CA ASN A 260 57.68 -26.38 17.14
C ASN A 260 57.11 -27.80 16.94
N GLN A 261 57.96 -28.83 16.92
CA GLN A 261 57.54 -30.23 16.79
C GLN A 261 56.73 -30.74 17.99
N SER A 262 56.87 -30.12 19.16
CA SER A 262 56.19 -30.48 20.41
C SER A 262 55.02 -29.57 20.74
N LEU A 263 54.78 -28.53 19.93
CA LEU A 263 53.65 -27.62 20.08
C LEU A 263 52.30 -28.35 20.08
N PRO A 264 52.04 -29.34 19.21
CA PRO A 264 50.84 -30.18 19.30
C PRO A 264 50.66 -30.84 20.67
N THR A 265 51.73 -31.46 21.19
CA THR A 265 51.73 -32.17 22.47
C THR A 265 51.49 -31.24 23.65
N PHE A 266 52.09 -30.04 23.64
CA PHE A 266 51.79 -29.01 24.64
C PHE A 266 50.29 -28.73 24.71
N PHE A 267 49.64 -28.52 23.56
CA PHE A 267 48.21 -28.23 23.52
C PHE A 267 47.32 -29.46 23.76
N ASP A 268 47.83 -30.68 23.56
CA ASP A 268 47.14 -31.93 23.94
C ASP A 268 47.00 -32.04 25.47
N ASP A 269 47.97 -31.53 26.24
CA ASP A 269 47.92 -31.49 27.71
C ASP A 269 47.21 -30.21 28.23
N PHE A 270 47.52 -29.05 27.64
CA PHE A 270 46.99 -27.75 28.10
C PHE A 270 45.48 -27.60 27.85
N SER A 271 45.02 -27.86 26.63
CA SER A 271 43.66 -27.47 26.22
C SER A 271 42.57 -28.25 26.97
N PRO A 272 42.67 -29.58 27.14
CA PRO A 272 41.71 -30.33 27.95
C PRO A 272 41.68 -29.87 29.41
N SER A 273 42.83 -29.47 29.96
CA SER A 273 42.96 -29.03 31.37
C SER A 273 42.23 -27.72 31.67
N ILE A 274 42.10 -26.84 30.66
CA ILE A 274 41.42 -25.55 30.80
C ILE A 274 39.96 -25.55 30.32
N LYS A 275 39.51 -26.64 29.69
CA LYS A 275 38.15 -26.74 29.12
C LYS A 275 37.08 -26.63 30.21
N GLY A 276 36.10 -25.75 30.01
CA GLY A 276 35.06 -25.41 30.99
C GLY A 276 35.54 -24.47 32.11
N LYS A 277 36.79 -24.03 32.08
CA LYS A 277 37.43 -23.12 33.04
C LYS A 277 38.07 -21.92 32.34
N GLU A 278 37.67 -21.63 31.10
CA GLU A 278 38.30 -20.64 30.21
C GLU A 278 38.30 -19.23 30.81
N SER A 279 37.27 -18.89 31.61
CA SER A 279 37.14 -17.60 32.28
C SER A 279 38.17 -17.35 33.39
N PHE A 280 38.81 -18.39 33.93
CA PHE A 280 39.88 -18.26 34.94
C PHE A 280 41.21 -17.83 34.34
N TYR A 281 41.33 -17.77 33.01
CA TYR A 281 42.54 -17.35 32.30
C TYR A 281 42.33 -15.97 31.67
N PRO A 282 43.22 -15.00 31.93
CA PRO A 282 43.10 -13.66 31.37
C PRO A 282 43.00 -13.66 29.84
N ALA A 283 42.11 -12.84 29.28
CA ALA A 283 41.94 -12.73 27.82
C ALA A 283 43.25 -12.43 27.06
N PRO A 284 44.19 -11.60 27.56
CA PRO A 284 45.49 -11.42 26.93
C PRO A 284 46.35 -12.70 26.87
N VAL A 285 46.26 -13.57 27.87
CA VAL A 285 46.99 -14.85 27.91
C VAL A 285 46.41 -15.82 26.89
N ARG A 286 45.09 -16.00 26.88
CA ARG A 286 44.41 -16.86 25.87
C ARG A 286 44.66 -16.36 24.45
N SER A 287 44.64 -15.04 24.25
CA SER A 287 44.98 -14.38 22.98
C SER A 287 46.41 -14.66 22.53
N ALA A 288 47.39 -14.53 23.43
CA ALA A 288 48.79 -14.79 23.11
C ALA A 288 49.05 -16.27 22.80
N LEU A 289 48.40 -17.18 23.53
CA LEU A 289 48.46 -18.62 23.24
C LEU A 289 47.85 -18.96 21.88
N LEU A 290 46.76 -18.29 21.51
CA LEU A 290 46.15 -18.47 20.19
C LEU A 290 47.02 -17.89 19.07
N GLU A 291 47.67 -16.75 19.29
CA GLU A 291 48.66 -16.17 18.35
C GLU A 291 49.84 -17.10 18.12
N VAL A 292 50.36 -17.73 19.18
CA VAL A 292 51.40 -18.78 19.08
C VAL A 292 50.95 -19.91 18.16
N VAL A 293 49.68 -20.35 18.22
CA VAL A 293 49.16 -21.38 17.31
C VAL A 293 49.13 -20.87 15.87
N PHE A 294 48.65 -19.65 15.63
CA PHE A 294 48.60 -19.08 14.28
C PHE A 294 49.99 -18.95 13.65
N ASP A 295 50.99 -18.55 14.44
CA ASP A 295 52.33 -18.26 13.94
C ASP A 295 53.20 -19.51 13.78
N ARG A 296 53.06 -20.49 14.70
CA ARG A 296 54.01 -21.61 14.79
C ARG A 296 53.46 -22.96 14.37
N ALA A 297 52.14 -23.17 14.37
CA ALA A 297 51.55 -24.45 14.00
C ALA A 297 51.38 -24.64 12.48
N SER A 298 51.59 -23.59 11.68
CA SER A 298 51.54 -23.60 10.20
C SER A 298 50.27 -24.22 9.60
N LEU A 299 49.12 -24.11 10.30
CA LEU A 299 47.87 -24.80 9.95
C LEU A 299 47.24 -24.31 8.63
N SER A 300 47.60 -23.11 8.19
CA SER A 300 47.12 -22.52 6.93
C SER A 300 47.82 -23.07 5.69
N GLU A 301 48.92 -23.82 5.85
CA GLU A 301 49.67 -24.37 4.72
C GLU A 301 48.85 -25.43 3.95
N PRO A 302 48.77 -25.37 2.61
CA PRO A 302 48.03 -26.35 1.81
C PRO A 302 48.52 -27.80 1.99
N SER A 303 49.80 -27.99 2.32
CA SER A 303 50.44 -29.30 2.54
C SER A 303 49.97 -30.02 3.81
N VAL A 304 49.40 -29.29 4.78
CA VAL A 304 48.90 -29.87 6.03
C VAL A 304 47.60 -30.62 5.79
N ARG A 305 47.59 -31.91 6.15
CA ARG A 305 46.43 -32.80 6.00
C ARG A 305 45.23 -32.30 6.80
N ASP A 306 44.04 -32.45 6.22
CA ASP A 306 42.75 -32.11 6.85
C ASP A 306 42.53 -32.78 8.22
N SER A 307 43.03 -34.01 8.40
CA SER A 307 42.95 -34.72 9.68
C SER A 307 43.72 -34.01 10.80
N VAL A 308 44.85 -33.37 10.48
CA VAL A 308 45.66 -32.61 11.44
C VAL A 308 44.91 -31.35 11.87
N VAL A 309 44.39 -30.58 10.91
CA VAL A 309 43.58 -29.37 11.21
C VAL A 309 42.32 -29.74 11.98
N SER A 310 41.66 -30.84 11.64
CA SER A 310 40.49 -31.33 12.37
C SER A 310 40.80 -31.67 13.83
N ALA A 311 41.97 -32.28 14.10
CA ALA A 311 42.41 -32.54 15.48
C ALA A 311 42.63 -31.23 16.26
N TRP A 312 43.25 -30.22 15.62
CA TRP A 312 43.41 -28.90 16.22
C TRP A 312 42.07 -28.23 16.55
N LEU A 313 41.14 -28.22 15.60
CA LEU A 313 39.82 -27.61 15.79
C LEU A 313 39.02 -28.29 16.90
N ARG A 314 39.10 -29.62 17.05
CA ARG A 314 38.27 -30.36 18.02
C ARG A 314 38.85 -30.43 19.43
N VAL A 315 40.18 -30.48 19.54
CA VAL A 315 40.84 -30.81 20.81
C VAL A 315 41.60 -29.61 21.37
N ARG A 316 42.32 -28.88 20.53
CA ARG A 316 43.35 -27.91 20.96
C ARG A 316 42.87 -26.47 20.99
N LEU A 317 42.16 -26.04 19.94
CA LEU A 317 41.69 -24.66 19.80
C LEU A 317 40.46 -24.27 20.64
N PRO A 318 39.45 -25.14 20.90
CA PRO A 318 38.16 -24.67 21.43
C PRO A 318 38.23 -23.81 22.70
N PRO A 319 39.02 -24.16 23.74
CA PRO A 319 39.11 -23.33 24.95
C PRO A 319 39.71 -21.94 24.70
N LEU A 320 40.51 -21.78 23.65
CA LEU A 320 41.10 -20.50 23.24
C LEU A 320 40.15 -19.63 22.42
N LEU A 321 39.06 -20.20 21.87
CA LEU A 321 38.05 -19.47 21.10
C LEU A 321 37.02 -18.73 21.99
N PHE A 322 36.99 -19.04 23.30
CA PHE A 322 36.17 -18.30 24.26
C PHE A 322 36.52 -16.81 24.21
N GLN A 323 35.55 -15.90 24.16
CA GLN A 323 35.81 -14.44 24.05
C GLN A 323 36.86 -14.07 22.98
N LEU A 324 36.81 -14.74 21.81
CA LEU A 324 37.73 -14.47 20.70
C LEU A 324 37.76 -12.98 20.36
N SER A 325 38.96 -12.43 20.13
CA SER A 325 39.12 -11.04 19.71
C SER A 325 38.87 -10.89 18.20
N PRO A 326 38.30 -9.77 17.72
CA PRO A 326 38.10 -9.52 16.29
C PRO A 326 39.37 -9.70 15.45
N ARG A 327 40.55 -9.37 15.99
CA ARG A 327 41.84 -9.50 15.28
C ARG A 327 42.24 -10.95 14.98
N HIS A 328 41.67 -11.92 15.69
CA HIS A 328 41.98 -13.35 15.55
C HIS A 328 41.04 -14.07 14.58
N VAL A 329 39.94 -13.44 14.17
CA VAL A 329 38.97 -14.06 13.26
C VAL A 329 39.59 -14.31 11.89
N SER A 330 40.25 -13.31 11.29
CA SER A 330 40.90 -13.47 9.98
C SER A 330 41.98 -14.57 9.97
N PRO A 331 42.94 -14.61 10.92
CA PRO A 331 43.87 -15.73 11.05
C PRO A 331 43.20 -17.10 11.21
N PHE A 332 42.11 -17.18 11.98
CA PHE A 332 41.35 -18.43 12.13
C PHE A 332 40.74 -18.89 10.81
N PHE A 333 40.09 -18.00 10.06
CA PHE A 333 39.51 -18.35 8.76
C PHE A 333 40.57 -18.66 7.67
N LYS A 334 41.78 -18.11 7.80
CA LYS A 334 42.93 -18.49 6.94
C LYS A 334 43.33 -19.95 7.10
N ILE A 335 43.14 -20.55 8.29
CA ILE A 335 43.34 -21.99 8.50
C ILE A 335 42.32 -22.79 7.66
N LEU A 336 41.09 -22.29 7.54
CA LEU A 336 39.98 -23.00 6.91
C LEU A 336 39.97 -22.86 5.37
N SER A 337 40.44 -21.73 4.83
CA SER A 337 40.25 -21.35 3.42
C SER A 337 40.81 -22.35 2.40
N ALA A 338 41.83 -23.12 2.76
CA ALA A 338 42.46 -24.13 1.89
C ALA A 338 42.05 -25.58 2.20
N LYS A 339 41.10 -25.79 3.12
CA LYS A 339 40.71 -27.15 3.58
C LYS A 339 39.41 -27.60 2.93
N ASN A 340 39.09 -28.88 3.10
CA ASN A 340 37.83 -29.42 2.59
C ASN A 340 36.61 -28.86 3.35
N CYS A 341 35.42 -29.03 2.77
CA CYS A 341 34.18 -28.49 3.31
C CYS A 341 33.78 -29.04 4.69
N SER A 342 34.23 -30.25 5.04
CA SER A 342 33.98 -30.83 6.36
C SER A 342 34.79 -30.12 7.44
N VAL A 343 36.07 -29.81 7.16
CA VAL A 343 36.95 -29.07 8.06
C VAL A 343 36.49 -27.62 8.20
N GLU A 344 36.14 -26.97 7.10
CA GLU A 344 35.61 -25.59 7.10
C GLU A 344 34.34 -25.50 7.97
N ARG A 345 33.37 -26.40 7.75
CA ARG A 345 32.14 -26.48 8.56
C ARG A 345 32.44 -26.80 10.02
N GLN A 346 33.39 -27.68 10.30
CA GLN A 346 33.83 -27.96 11.66
C GLN A 346 34.37 -26.69 12.33
N GLY A 347 35.18 -25.89 11.64
CA GLY A 347 35.73 -24.64 12.17
C GLY A 347 34.64 -23.64 12.57
N VAL A 348 33.64 -23.42 11.71
CA VAL A 348 32.50 -22.56 12.05
C VAL A 348 31.67 -23.15 13.19
N LYS A 349 31.53 -24.49 13.26
CA LYS A 349 30.86 -25.17 14.37
C LYS A 349 31.55 -24.90 15.70
N GLU A 350 32.88 -24.92 15.77
CA GLU A 350 33.62 -24.62 16.99
C GLU A 350 33.54 -23.14 17.39
N LEU A 351 33.45 -22.22 16.44
CA LEU A 351 33.11 -20.82 16.76
C LEU A 351 31.67 -20.69 17.28
N ASN A 352 30.74 -21.46 16.71
CA ASN A 352 29.34 -21.44 17.12
C ASN A 352 29.13 -21.97 18.55
N THR A 353 29.92 -22.94 19.02
CA THR A 353 29.84 -23.41 20.42
C THR A 353 30.23 -22.34 21.43
N THR A 354 30.99 -21.32 21.00
CA THR A 354 31.44 -20.21 21.84
C THR A 354 30.71 -18.90 21.56
N ILE A 355 29.68 -18.91 20.72
CA ILE A 355 29.00 -17.71 20.20
C ILE A 355 28.51 -16.76 21.31
N SER A 356 28.00 -17.29 22.42
CA SER A 356 27.50 -16.50 23.57
C SER A 356 28.61 -15.75 24.32
N SER A 357 29.87 -16.14 24.14
CA SER A 357 31.03 -15.44 24.71
C SER A 357 31.61 -14.37 23.79
N LEU A 358 31.21 -14.34 22.52
CA LEU A 358 31.76 -13.44 21.51
C LEU A 358 31.04 -12.08 21.55
N SER A 359 31.82 -11.00 21.44
CA SER A 359 31.25 -9.66 21.27
C SER A 359 30.55 -9.51 19.90
N ASP A 360 29.57 -8.62 19.81
CA ASP A 360 28.83 -8.33 18.56
C ASP A 360 29.77 -8.00 17.39
N ARG A 361 30.83 -7.24 17.66
CA ARG A 361 31.88 -6.94 16.66
C ARG A 361 32.55 -8.22 16.15
N THR A 362 32.86 -9.16 17.03
CA THR A 362 33.51 -10.43 16.64
C THR A 362 32.54 -11.32 15.87
N GLN A 363 31.28 -11.42 16.31
CA GLN A 363 30.25 -12.17 15.59
C GLN A 363 30.04 -11.61 14.17
N LYS A 364 30.06 -10.29 14.01
CA LYS A 364 30.00 -9.63 12.70
C LYS A 364 31.22 -9.91 11.82
N GLU A 365 32.43 -9.90 12.37
CA GLU A 365 33.64 -10.30 11.62
C GLU A 365 33.58 -11.78 11.19
N VAL A 366 33.10 -12.67 12.06
CA VAL A 366 32.89 -14.09 11.73
C VAL A 366 31.89 -14.22 10.58
N HIS A 367 30.74 -13.55 10.69
CA HIS A 367 29.73 -13.49 9.62
C HIS A 367 30.34 -13.04 8.29
N ASN A 368 31.08 -11.92 8.28
CA ASN A 368 31.72 -11.38 7.08
C ASN A 368 32.70 -12.37 6.45
N HIS A 369 33.48 -13.08 7.26
CA HIS A 369 34.41 -14.09 6.76
C HIS A 369 33.72 -15.34 6.23
N ILE A 370 32.59 -15.76 6.81
CA ILE A 370 31.75 -16.82 6.22
C ILE A 370 31.23 -16.36 4.84
N VAL A 371 30.71 -15.14 4.73
CA VAL A 371 30.27 -14.57 3.43
C VAL A 371 31.42 -14.56 2.42
N GLN A 372 32.62 -14.10 2.81
CA GLN A 372 33.79 -14.09 1.93
C GLN A 372 34.21 -15.50 1.48
N ALA A 373 34.17 -16.48 2.37
CA ALA A 373 34.48 -17.88 2.05
C ALA A 373 33.49 -18.43 1.00
N LEU A 374 32.20 -18.13 1.15
CA LEU A 374 31.16 -18.52 0.21
C LEU A 374 31.26 -17.79 -1.14
N LYS A 375 31.79 -16.57 -1.17
CA LYS A 375 32.08 -15.77 -2.40
C LYS A 375 33.38 -16.14 -3.09
N GLY A 376 34.22 -17.00 -2.50
CA GLY A 376 35.59 -17.29 -2.94
C GLY A 376 35.73 -17.65 -4.43
N PRO A 377 36.95 -17.95 -4.91
CA PRO A 377 37.24 -18.14 -6.34
C PRO A 377 36.32 -19.15 -7.05
N VAL A 378 35.77 -20.10 -6.28
CA VAL A 378 34.64 -20.93 -6.70
C VAL A 378 33.46 -20.63 -5.76
N PRO A 379 32.48 -19.81 -6.19
CA PRO A 379 31.33 -19.48 -5.35
C PRO A 379 30.55 -20.72 -4.94
N LEU A 380 30.12 -20.77 -3.68
CA LEU A 380 29.37 -21.90 -3.10
C LEU A 380 30.08 -23.25 -3.27
N ARG A 381 31.42 -23.29 -3.21
CA ARG A 381 32.26 -24.50 -3.36
C ARG A 381 31.74 -25.72 -2.57
N CYS A 382 31.20 -25.48 -1.39
CA CYS A 382 30.72 -26.51 -0.47
C CYS A 382 29.22 -26.85 -0.59
N TYR A 383 28.53 -26.24 -1.55
CA TYR A 383 27.15 -26.55 -1.85
C TYR A 383 27.07 -27.86 -2.63
N ALA A 384 26.26 -28.79 -2.13
CA ALA A 384 25.94 -30.05 -2.78
C ALA A 384 24.44 -30.07 -3.15
N ASN A 385 24.09 -30.68 -4.27
CA ASN A 385 22.72 -30.68 -4.82
C ASN A 385 21.69 -31.48 -3.97
N ASN A 386 22.08 -32.03 -2.81
CA ASN A 386 21.24 -32.85 -1.95
C ASN A 386 20.53 -32.07 -0.82
N GLN A 387 20.70 -30.75 -0.76
CA GLN A 387 20.05 -29.85 0.20
C GLN A 387 19.60 -28.56 -0.51
N SER A 388 18.62 -27.86 0.05
CA SER A 388 18.18 -26.55 -0.44
C SER A 388 19.28 -25.51 -0.27
N TYR A 389 19.24 -24.44 -1.08
CA TYR A 389 20.15 -23.31 -0.92
C TYR A 389 20.06 -22.68 0.48
N TYR A 390 18.84 -22.53 1.01
CA TYR A 390 18.60 -22.06 2.38
C TYR A 390 19.20 -23.02 3.43
N GLY A 391 18.94 -24.33 3.31
CA GLY A 391 19.48 -25.33 4.21
C GLY A 391 21.01 -25.36 4.21
N PHE A 392 21.64 -25.14 3.05
CA PHE A 392 23.09 -24.98 2.96
C PHE A 392 23.58 -23.75 3.72
N LEU A 393 22.96 -22.58 3.55
CA LEU A 393 23.34 -21.37 4.28
C LEU A 393 23.15 -21.56 5.78
N GLN A 394 22.03 -22.16 6.21
CA GLN A 394 21.80 -22.47 7.63
C GLN A 394 22.89 -23.41 8.18
N SER A 395 23.34 -24.40 7.41
CA SER A 395 24.45 -25.28 7.81
C SER A 395 25.83 -24.59 7.81
N SER A 396 25.96 -23.47 7.10
CA SER A 396 27.21 -22.72 6.93
C SER A 396 27.35 -21.61 7.98
N PHE A 397 26.25 -20.94 8.34
CA PHE A 397 26.23 -19.88 9.36
C PHE A 397 25.87 -20.41 10.75
N LEU A 398 25.16 -21.54 10.87
CA LEU A 398 24.75 -22.14 12.14
C LEU A 398 23.98 -21.14 13.03
N GLY A 399 24.53 -20.75 14.18
CA GLY A 399 23.94 -19.75 15.08
C GLY A 399 24.35 -18.31 14.79
N PHE A 400 25.27 -18.07 13.85
CA PHE A 400 25.55 -16.72 13.36
C PHE A 400 24.40 -16.23 12.47
N GLN A 401 24.14 -14.92 12.49
CA GLN A 401 23.07 -14.31 11.69
C GLN A 401 23.22 -14.68 10.20
N LEU A 402 22.13 -15.07 9.55
CA LEU A 402 22.12 -15.30 8.10
C LEU A 402 22.35 -13.99 7.34
N PRO A 403 22.91 -14.05 6.11
CA PRO A 403 23.10 -12.87 5.29
C PRO A 403 21.75 -12.20 5.01
N ASN A 404 21.75 -10.87 4.91
CA ASN A 404 20.61 -10.12 4.39
C ASN A 404 20.35 -10.45 2.92
N LEU A 405 19.22 -9.99 2.40
CA LEU A 405 18.69 -10.36 1.08
C LEU A 405 19.65 -10.01 -0.06
N THR A 406 20.23 -8.80 -0.05
CA THR A 406 21.24 -8.40 -1.03
C THR A 406 22.43 -9.35 -1.01
N THR A 407 22.93 -9.68 0.18
CA THR A 407 24.09 -10.59 0.31
C THR A 407 23.72 -12.00 -0.11
N PHE A 408 22.56 -12.51 0.31
CA PHE A 408 22.02 -13.82 -0.05
C PHE A 408 21.97 -14.01 -1.57
N LEU A 409 21.45 -13.03 -2.31
CA LEU A 409 21.41 -13.10 -3.76
C LEU A 409 22.78 -12.90 -4.41
N SER A 410 23.66 -12.08 -3.81
CA SER A 410 25.03 -11.89 -4.31
C SER A 410 25.92 -13.13 -4.18
N LEU A 411 25.57 -14.07 -3.30
CA LEU A 411 26.27 -15.35 -3.12
C LEU A 411 25.96 -16.35 -4.26
N ILE A 412 24.88 -16.13 -5.01
CA ILE A 412 24.45 -17.01 -6.09
C ILE A 412 25.12 -16.61 -7.41
N PRO A 413 25.81 -17.53 -8.11
CA PRO A 413 26.26 -17.28 -9.48
C PRO A 413 25.09 -16.92 -10.39
N GLN A 414 25.24 -15.87 -11.23
CA GLN A 414 24.14 -15.36 -12.07
C GLN A 414 23.47 -16.45 -12.92
N ASN A 415 24.24 -17.36 -13.51
CA ASN A 415 23.72 -18.46 -14.33
C ASN A 415 22.98 -19.56 -13.54
N LYS A 416 23.04 -19.54 -12.20
CA LYS A 416 22.37 -20.50 -11.31
C LYS A 416 21.27 -19.88 -10.46
N ARG A 417 20.97 -18.58 -10.62
CA ARG A 417 20.00 -17.83 -9.81
C ARG A 417 18.63 -18.53 -9.76
N ASN A 418 18.04 -18.81 -10.92
CA ASN A 418 16.74 -19.48 -10.99
C ASN A 418 16.78 -20.89 -10.37
N GLN A 419 17.85 -21.65 -10.60
CA GLN A 419 17.98 -23.00 -10.04
C GLN A 419 18.06 -23.01 -8.52
N LEU A 420 18.87 -22.12 -7.92
CA LEU A 420 19.09 -22.11 -6.47
C LEU A 420 17.95 -21.43 -5.70
N VAL A 421 17.38 -20.34 -6.22
CA VAL A 421 16.21 -19.70 -5.60
C VAL A 421 15.04 -20.68 -5.56
N ASN A 422 14.80 -21.43 -6.64
CA ASN A 422 13.75 -22.45 -6.69
C ASN A 422 14.10 -23.77 -5.99
N SER A 423 15.30 -23.91 -5.43
CA SER A 423 15.62 -25.04 -4.53
C SER A 423 15.13 -24.83 -3.10
N VAL A 424 14.75 -23.59 -2.76
CA VAL A 424 14.25 -23.21 -1.42
C VAL A 424 12.76 -23.54 -1.33
N ALA A 425 12.36 -24.30 -0.33
CA ALA A 425 10.94 -24.61 -0.10
C ALA A 425 10.18 -23.38 0.42
N SER A 426 8.86 -23.31 0.16
CA SER A 426 8.03 -22.19 0.60
C SER A 426 8.18 -21.86 2.10
N SER A 427 8.22 -22.88 2.96
CA SER A 427 8.39 -22.70 4.42
C SER A 427 9.79 -22.24 4.84
N GLU A 428 10.81 -22.61 4.07
CA GLU A 428 12.19 -22.15 4.27
C GLU A 428 12.33 -20.68 3.92
N LEU A 429 11.80 -20.27 2.76
CA LEU A 429 11.77 -18.85 2.35
C LEU A 429 10.98 -18.01 3.37
N GLY A 430 9.88 -18.55 3.89
CA GLY A 430 9.08 -17.88 4.92
C GLY A 430 9.86 -17.73 6.23
N SER A 431 10.60 -18.75 6.62
CA SER A 431 11.47 -18.73 7.80
C SER A 431 12.62 -17.75 7.65
N TYR A 432 13.19 -17.62 6.46
CA TYR A 432 14.22 -16.64 6.13
C TYR A 432 13.69 -15.21 6.22
N LEU A 433 12.60 -14.90 5.50
CA LEU A 433 12.01 -13.56 5.45
C LEU A 433 11.38 -13.11 6.79
N ARG A 434 11.11 -14.04 7.72
CA ARG A 434 10.64 -13.71 9.08
C ARG A 434 11.76 -13.25 10.02
N GLN A 435 13.03 -13.49 9.69
CA GLN A 435 14.14 -13.06 10.54
C GLN A 435 14.29 -11.52 10.50
N PRO A 436 14.66 -10.90 11.62
CA PRO A 436 14.86 -9.45 11.68
C PRO A 436 16.00 -9.02 10.76
N ASP A 437 15.88 -7.83 10.16
CA ASP A 437 16.89 -7.17 9.34
C ASP A 437 17.36 -7.95 8.09
N ILE A 438 16.59 -8.95 7.64
CA ILE A 438 16.90 -9.71 6.43
C ILE A 438 16.59 -8.93 5.14
N VAL A 439 15.45 -8.24 5.07
CA VAL A 439 15.05 -7.49 3.87
C VAL A 439 15.67 -6.10 3.93
N ASP A 440 16.80 -5.92 3.24
CA ASP A 440 17.55 -4.68 3.18
C ASP A 440 17.36 -3.88 1.87
N ASP A 441 16.81 -4.52 0.83
CA ASP A 441 16.58 -3.93 -0.49
C ASP A 441 15.26 -4.45 -1.12
N ASP A 442 14.38 -3.52 -1.47
CA ASP A 442 13.06 -3.81 -2.04
C ASP A 442 13.14 -4.41 -3.45
N ALA A 443 14.12 -3.98 -4.26
CA ALA A 443 14.30 -4.47 -5.63
C ALA A 443 14.77 -5.92 -5.64
N GLU A 444 15.64 -6.30 -4.70
CA GLU A 444 16.06 -7.69 -4.51
C GLU A 444 14.93 -8.57 -3.98
N LEU A 445 14.03 -8.03 -3.14
CA LEU A 445 12.79 -8.72 -2.73
C LEU A 445 11.89 -8.99 -3.93
N CYS A 446 11.70 -7.99 -4.78
CA CYS A 446 10.95 -8.17 -6.02
C CYS A 446 11.63 -9.17 -6.97
N SER A 447 12.97 -9.19 -7.00
CA SER A 447 13.73 -10.16 -7.78
C SER A 447 13.48 -11.60 -7.32
N ILE A 448 13.37 -11.84 -6.00
CA ILE A 448 12.99 -13.17 -5.48
C ILE A 448 11.59 -13.54 -5.97
N PHE A 449 10.58 -12.72 -5.68
CA PHE A 449 9.20 -13.08 -6.00
C PHE A 449 8.93 -13.20 -7.50
N GLY A 450 9.66 -12.44 -8.33
CA GLY A 450 9.59 -12.55 -9.79
C GLY A 450 10.26 -13.81 -10.37
N ASN A 451 11.26 -14.38 -9.69
CA ASN A 451 11.99 -15.58 -10.16
C ASN A 451 11.62 -16.88 -9.41
N TYR A 452 10.82 -16.79 -8.36
CA TYR A 452 10.38 -17.92 -7.54
C TYR A 452 9.08 -18.52 -8.07
N LEU A 453 9.13 -19.76 -8.55
CA LEU A 453 8.03 -20.47 -9.21
C LEU A 453 6.86 -20.73 -8.26
N GLU A 454 7.15 -20.92 -6.96
CA GLU A 454 6.12 -21.13 -5.94
C GLU A 454 5.57 -19.84 -5.34
N THR A 455 5.90 -18.64 -5.86
CA THR A 455 5.38 -17.36 -5.35
C THR A 455 3.85 -17.38 -5.08
N PRO A 456 3.00 -17.88 -6.01
CA PRO A 456 1.58 -18.05 -5.72
C PRO A 456 1.26 -18.88 -4.47
N SER A 457 1.83 -20.07 -4.37
CA SER A 457 1.62 -20.99 -3.23
C SER A 457 2.19 -20.43 -1.93
N PHE A 458 3.32 -19.72 -2.02
CA PHE A 458 3.96 -19.06 -0.89
C PHE A 458 3.05 -18.00 -0.27
N LEU A 459 2.49 -17.10 -1.09
CA LEU A 459 1.62 -16.02 -0.60
C LEU A 459 0.33 -16.55 0.05
N GLU A 460 -0.19 -17.70 -0.42
CA GLU A 460 -1.37 -18.35 0.18
C GLU A 460 -1.07 -19.02 1.54
N LYS A 461 0.13 -19.61 1.70
CA LYS A 461 0.45 -20.50 2.85
C LYS A 461 1.28 -19.84 3.93
N GLU A 462 2.17 -18.92 3.57
CA GLU A 462 3.12 -18.32 4.51
C GLU A 462 2.66 -16.95 4.98
N THR A 463 2.73 -16.72 6.29
CA THR A 463 2.46 -15.42 6.90
C THR A 463 3.77 -14.71 7.21
N LEU A 464 3.93 -13.50 6.66
CA LEU A 464 5.10 -12.65 6.84
C LEU A 464 4.86 -11.49 7.83
N PRO A 465 5.91 -10.95 8.46
CA PRO A 465 5.81 -9.77 9.31
C PRO A 465 5.25 -8.57 8.54
N VAL A 466 4.58 -7.64 9.23
CA VAL A 466 3.93 -6.47 8.61
C VAL A 466 4.90 -5.66 7.74
N ALA A 467 6.13 -5.42 8.22
CA ALA A 467 7.15 -4.68 7.48
C ALA A 467 7.46 -5.33 6.12
N VAL A 468 7.60 -6.66 6.08
CA VAL A 468 7.91 -7.40 4.85
C VAL A 468 6.68 -7.49 3.94
N ARG A 469 5.47 -7.67 4.50
CA ARG A 469 4.23 -7.70 3.69
C ARG A 469 4.01 -6.39 2.93
N ARG A 470 4.28 -5.26 3.57
CA ARG A 470 4.21 -3.93 2.94
C ARG A 470 5.14 -3.82 1.73
N LEU A 471 6.36 -4.34 1.84
CA LEU A 471 7.35 -4.33 0.74
C LEU A 471 7.06 -5.40 -0.32
N THR A 472 6.39 -6.51 0.07
CA THR A 472 6.05 -7.61 -0.83
C THR A 472 4.95 -7.23 -1.81
N LEU A 473 3.93 -6.48 -1.36
CA LEU A 473 2.77 -6.15 -2.20
C LEU A 473 3.17 -5.46 -3.53
N PRO A 474 3.97 -4.38 -3.55
CA PRO A 474 4.43 -3.77 -4.80
C PRO A 474 5.12 -4.73 -5.77
N CYS A 475 5.82 -5.74 -5.26
CA CYS A 475 6.54 -6.70 -6.09
C CYS A 475 5.62 -7.67 -6.84
N VAL A 476 4.53 -8.09 -6.21
CA VAL A 476 3.62 -9.11 -6.76
C VAL A 476 2.34 -8.51 -7.34
N TRP A 477 2.06 -7.24 -7.05
CA TRP A 477 0.90 -6.52 -7.57
C TRP A 477 0.82 -6.51 -9.10
N PRO A 478 1.90 -6.25 -9.86
CA PRO A 478 1.85 -6.33 -11.34
C PRO A 478 1.54 -7.73 -11.87
N LEU A 479 1.91 -8.79 -11.14
CA LEU A 479 1.59 -10.18 -11.54
C LEU A 479 0.09 -10.46 -11.39
N ALA A 480 -0.53 -9.96 -10.32
CA ALA A 480 -1.97 -10.04 -10.13
C ALA A 480 -2.72 -9.23 -11.19
N LEU A 481 -2.29 -8.00 -11.47
CA LEU A 481 -2.92 -7.13 -12.47
C LEU A 481 -2.72 -7.61 -13.92
N GLY A 482 -1.62 -8.30 -14.22
CA GLY A 482 -1.33 -8.86 -15.54
C GLY A 482 -2.01 -10.21 -15.82
N SER A 483 -2.67 -10.82 -14.84
CA SER A 483 -3.30 -12.13 -14.99
C SER A 483 -4.52 -12.07 -15.92
N SER A 484 -4.62 -12.97 -16.90
CA SER A 484 -5.64 -12.93 -17.96
C SER A 484 -6.72 -14.02 -17.86
N SER A 485 -6.68 -14.89 -16.85
CA SER A 485 -7.68 -15.94 -16.63
C SER A 485 -8.49 -15.65 -15.37
N ARG A 486 -9.82 -15.77 -15.45
CA ARG A 486 -10.74 -15.51 -14.33
C ARG A 486 -10.41 -16.31 -13.07
N SER A 487 -10.09 -17.59 -13.21
CA SER A 487 -9.74 -18.46 -12.08
C SER A 487 -8.44 -18.02 -11.40
N GLU A 488 -7.47 -17.55 -12.19
CA GLU A 488 -6.17 -17.09 -11.70
C GLU A 488 -6.27 -15.71 -11.05
N VAL A 489 -7.02 -14.78 -11.65
CA VAL A 489 -7.32 -13.46 -11.06
C VAL A 489 -8.00 -13.65 -9.70
N LYS A 490 -9.06 -14.46 -9.65
CA LYS A 490 -9.77 -14.73 -8.40
C LYS A 490 -8.84 -15.36 -7.35
N ALA A 491 -7.94 -16.26 -7.74
CA ALA A 491 -6.93 -16.81 -6.84
C ALA A 491 -5.98 -15.75 -6.27
N TRP A 492 -5.57 -14.78 -7.11
CA TRP A 492 -4.73 -13.66 -6.68
C TRP A 492 -5.41 -12.79 -5.62
N PHE A 493 -6.62 -12.32 -5.88
CA PHE A 493 -7.29 -11.37 -5.00
C PHE A 493 -7.90 -12.05 -3.76
N ASP A 494 -8.57 -13.19 -3.91
CA ASP A 494 -9.30 -13.84 -2.80
C ASP A 494 -8.39 -14.61 -1.84
N ARG A 495 -7.26 -15.14 -2.32
CA ARG A 495 -6.39 -16.04 -1.53
C ARG A 495 -4.97 -15.51 -1.34
N ARG A 496 -4.27 -15.18 -2.43
CA ARG A 496 -2.83 -14.81 -2.38
C ARG A 496 -2.61 -13.45 -1.75
N LEU A 497 -3.44 -12.47 -2.09
CA LEU A 497 -3.28 -11.08 -1.66
C LEU A 497 -4.22 -10.66 -0.52
N ALA A 498 -5.12 -11.54 -0.06
CA ALA A 498 -6.09 -11.22 1.00
C ALA A 498 -5.44 -10.56 2.24
N ASN A 499 -4.25 -11.02 2.64
CA ASN A 499 -3.51 -10.48 3.80
C ASN A 499 -2.57 -9.30 3.47
N TYR A 500 -2.55 -8.85 2.22
CA TYR A 500 -1.65 -7.83 1.69
C TYR A 500 -2.39 -6.58 1.23
N LEU A 501 -3.65 -6.71 0.79
CA LEU A 501 -4.45 -5.60 0.24
C LEU A 501 -4.56 -4.38 1.18
N ASN A 502 -4.55 -4.57 2.50
CA ASN A 502 -4.57 -3.47 3.48
C ASN A 502 -3.33 -2.56 3.43
N PHE A 503 -2.29 -2.93 2.66
CA PHE A 503 -1.08 -2.13 2.42
C PHE A 503 -1.06 -1.45 1.05
N LEU A 504 -2.17 -1.46 0.32
CA LEU A 504 -2.29 -0.68 -0.91
C LEU A 504 -2.01 0.79 -0.62
N THR A 505 -1.32 1.44 -1.56
CA THR A 505 -1.02 2.87 -1.52
C THR A 505 -1.59 3.54 -2.76
N ARG A 506 -1.67 4.89 -2.73
CA ARG A 506 -2.11 5.70 -3.85
C ARG A 506 -1.34 5.40 -5.15
N ASP A 507 -0.03 5.16 -5.05
CA ASP A 507 0.80 4.82 -6.21
C ASP A 507 0.44 3.45 -6.81
N LEU A 508 0.08 2.46 -5.98
CA LEU A 508 -0.27 1.11 -6.44
C LEU A 508 -1.62 1.05 -7.14
N ILE A 509 -2.55 1.94 -6.77
CA ILE A 509 -3.86 2.08 -7.41
C ILE A 509 -3.87 3.16 -8.50
N GLY A 510 -2.74 3.83 -8.76
CA GLY A 510 -2.65 4.94 -9.70
C GLY A 510 -2.71 4.51 -11.17
N ASN A 511 -2.75 5.49 -12.07
CA ASN A 511 -2.82 5.25 -13.51
C ASN A 511 -1.61 4.48 -14.06
N VAL A 512 -0.38 4.77 -13.60
CA VAL A 512 0.85 4.16 -14.10
C VAL A 512 0.85 2.64 -13.92
N THR A 513 0.37 2.16 -12.77
CA THR A 513 0.31 0.74 -12.45
C THR A 513 -0.89 0.06 -13.12
N THR A 514 -2.04 0.74 -13.15
CA THR A 514 -3.29 0.14 -13.61
C THR A 514 -3.48 0.16 -15.12
N TYR A 515 -2.76 1.01 -15.87
CA TYR A 515 -2.94 1.19 -17.33
C TYR A 515 -2.92 -0.12 -18.14
N ASN A 516 -1.97 -1.01 -17.82
CA ASN A 516 -1.77 -2.30 -18.50
C ASN A 516 -2.50 -3.49 -17.82
N THR A 517 -3.38 -3.23 -16.86
CA THR A 517 -4.16 -4.27 -16.17
C THR A 517 -5.07 -4.99 -17.17
N SER A 518 -5.17 -6.32 -17.07
CA SER A 518 -6.13 -7.08 -17.87
C SER A 518 -7.57 -6.72 -17.47
N CYS A 519 -8.52 -6.86 -18.38
CA CYS A 519 -9.92 -6.53 -18.09
C CYS A 519 -10.49 -7.33 -16.90
N LEU A 520 -10.20 -8.63 -16.84
CA LEU A 520 -10.64 -9.49 -15.74
C LEU A 520 -9.99 -9.09 -14.40
N ALA A 521 -8.70 -8.76 -14.41
CA ALA A 521 -8.01 -8.30 -13.20
C ALA A 521 -8.52 -6.94 -12.74
N PHE A 522 -8.90 -6.05 -13.68
CA PHE A 522 -9.45 -4.75 -13.35
C PHE A 522 -10.88 -4.86 -12.79
N GLN A 523 -11.70 -5.75 -13.32
CA GLN A 523 -13.02 -6.09 -12.74
C GLN A 523 -12.88 -6.52 -11.27
N GLU A 524 -11.95 -7.44 -10.98
CA GLU A 524 -11.73 -7.91 -9.61
C GLU A 524 -11.12 -6.81 -8.71
N PHE A 525 -10.24 -5.97 -9.25
CA PHE A 525 -9.70 -4.80 -8.56
C PHE A 525 -10.81 -3.86 -8.08
N VAL A 526 -11.80 -3.55 -8.93
CA VAL A 526 -12.95 -2.70 -8.59
C VAL A 526 -13.84 -3.38 -7.54
N SER A 527 -14.11 -4.67 -7.70
CA SER A 527 -14.88 -5.48 -6.74
C SER A 527 -14.27 -5.45 -5.34
N VAL A 528 -12.97 -5.75 -5.23
CA VAL A 528 -12.24 -5.77 -3.95
C VAL A 528 -12.19 -4.38 -3.31
N LEU A 529 -11.93 -3.34 -4.11
CA LEU A 529 -11.89 -1.97 -3.59
C LEU A 529 -13.28 -1.44 -3.18
N GLY A 530 -14.36 -1.97 -3.75
CA GLY A 530 -15.72 -1.64 -3.34
C GLY A 530 -16.02 -2.00 -1.88
N LEU A 531 -15.42 -3.06 -1.37
CA LEU A 531 -15.56 -3.54 0.02
C LEU A 531 -14.36 -3.16 0.91
N PHE A 532 -13.43 -2.36 0.39
CA PHE A 532 -12.18 -2.05 1.06
C PHE A 532 -12.34 -1.05 2.21
N ASN A 533 -11.51 -1.19 3.25
CA ASN A 533 -11.48 -0.25 4.36
C ASN A 533 -10.50 0.89 4.09
N PHE A 534 -11.04 2.05 3.69
CA PHE A 534 -10.26 3.25 3.38
C PHE A 534 -9.68 3.98 4.60
N SER A 535 -9.92 3.51 5.83
CA SER A 535 -9.53 4.25 7.05
C SER A 535 -8.02 4.25 7.34
N ALA A 536 -7.26 3.31 6.78
CA ALA A 536 -5.86 3.05 7.12
C ALA A 536 -4.90 3.22 5.93
N VAL A 537 -5.36 3.80 4.82
CA VAL A 537 -4.60 4.01 3.58
C VAL A 537 -4.48 5.50 3.24
N ASP A 538 -3.62 5.83 2.28
CA ASP A 538 -3.30 7.19 1.83
C ASP A 538 -4.15 7.67 0.63
N PHE A 539 -5.25 6.99 0.33
CA PHE A 539 -6.18 7.32 -0.76
C PHE A 539 -7.64 7.17 -0.33
N VAL A 540 -8.55 7.83 -1.04
CA VAL A 540 -10.00 7.78 -0.77
C VAL A 540 -10.77 7.11 -1.90
N ARG A 541 -12.06 6.83 -1.69
CA ARG A 541 -12.96 6.25 -2.72
C ARG A 541 -12.95 7.05 -4.03
N ARG A 542 -12.83 8.38 -3.95
CA ARG A 542 -12.74 9.26 -5.13
C ARG A 542 -11.49 9.00 -5.97
N ASP A 543 -10.33 8.77 -5.34
CA ASP A 543 -9.09 8.44 -6.08
C ASP A 543 -9.25 7.14 -6.89
N VAL A 544 -9.96 6.14 -6.33
CA VAL A 544 -10.26 4.89 -7.05
C VAL A 544 -11.17 5.15 -8.25
N PHE A 545 -12.21 5.97 -8.09
CA PHE A 545 -13.08 6.36 -9.19
C PHE A 545 -12.30 7.08 -10.30
N ASP A 546 -11.41 8.00 -9.95
CA ASP A 546 -10.57 8.70 -10.93
C ASP A 546 -9.60 7.73 -11.66
N THR A 547 -9.09 6.69 -10.99
CA THR A 547 -8.37 5.60 -11.67
C THR A 547 -9.26 4.81 -12.62
N ILE A 548 -10.50 4.48 -12.21
CA ILE A 548 -11.46 3.75 -13.04
C ILE A 548 -11.74 4.52 -14.33
N THR A 549 -12.04 5.81 -14.25
CA THR A 549 -12.33 6.64 -15.43
C THR A 549 -11.12 6.70 -16.37
N ILE A 550 -9.91 6.92 -15.84
CA ILE A 550 -8.67 6.93 -16.65
C ILE A 550 -8.44 5.59 -17.33
N TYR A 551 -8.60 4.47 -16.60
CA TYR A 551 -8.39 3.14 -17.14
C TYR A 551 -9.38 2.83 -18.27
N LEU A 552 -10.67 3.06 -18.05
CA LEU A 552 -11.71 2.75 -19.04
C LEU A 552 -11.60 3.63 -20.30
N ASN A 553 -11.06 4.84 -20.17
CA ASN A 553 -10.84 5.76 -21.28
C ASN A 553 -9.49 5.56 -22.01
N SER A 554 -8.67 4.58 -21.58
CA SER A 554 -7.31 4.41 -22.10
C SER A 554 -7.22 3.68 -23.46
N ALA A 555 -8.35 3.18 -23.98
CA ALA A 555 -8.42 2.39 -25.21
C ALA A 555 -9.74 2.69 -25.95
N SER A 556 -10.04 1.92 -27.00
CA SER A 556 -11.31 2.05 -27.73
C SER A 556 -12.50 1.85 -26.80
N ALA A 557 -13.38 2.85 -26.73
CA ALA A 557 -14.57 2.83 -25.92
C ALA A 557 -15.67 1.93 -26.53
N PRO A 558 -16.34 1.08 -25.73
CA PRO A 558 -16.06 0.77 -24.33
C PRO A 558 -14.88 -0.19 -24.20
N LYS A 559 -13.94 0.16 -23.31
CA LYS A 559 -12.86 -0.75 -22.96
C LYS A 559 -13.42 -1.97 -22.21
N CYS A 560 -12.81 -3.13 -22.40
CA CYS A 560 -13.16 -4.36 -21.67
C CYS A 560 -14.54 -4.96 -21.96
N TYR A 561 -15.10 -4.65 -23.13
CA TYR A 561 -16.27 -5.36 -23.66
C TYR A 561 -16.00 -5.86 -25.08
N ASN A 562 -16.30 -7.15 -25.31
CA ASN A 562 -16.24 -7.76 -26.62
C ASN A 562 -17.31 -8.84 -26.73
N ALA A 563 -18.35 -8.61 -27.54
CA ALA A 563 -19.46 -9.53 -27.73
C ALA A 563 -19.05 -10.93 -28.25
N SER A 564 -17.88 -11.05 -28.89
CA SER A 564 -17.35 -12.34 -29.38
C SER A 564 -16.48 -13.08 -28.37
N ASP A 565 -16.11 -12.45 -27.25
CA ASP A 565 -15.25 -13.03 -26.21
C ASP A 565 -16.10 -13.54 -25.03
N PRO A 566 -16.15 -14.85 -24.76
CA PRO A 566 -16.95 -15.42 -23.67
C PRO A 566 -16.58 -14.90 -22.27
N GLU A 567 -15.37 -14.36 -22.08
CA GLU A 567 -14.94 -13.81 -20.79
C GLU A 567 -15.27 -12.32 -20.64
N LEU A 568 -15.57 -11.61 -21.75
CA LEU A 568 -15.77 -10.16 -21.81
C LEU A 568 -17.06 -9.75 -22.56
N ASN A 569 -18.02 -10.66 -22.74
CA ASN A 569 -19.30 -10.39 -23.41
C ASN A 569 -20.44 -10.03 -22.43
N SER A 570 -20.12 -9.80 -21.15
CA SER A 570 -21.10 -9.43 -20.13
C SER A 570 -21.72 -8.06 -20.43
N THR A 571 -23.05 -7.98 -20.40
CA THR A 571 -23.80 -6.71 -20.50
C THR A 571 -23.85 -5.96 -19.17
N ALA A 572 -23.43 -6.58 -18.05
CA ALA A 572 -23.36 -5.98 -16.72
C ALA A 572 -22.15 -5.03 -16.54
N TRP A 573 -21.72 -4.38 -17.62
CA TRP A 573 -20.46 -3.63 -17.68
C TRP A 573 -20.34 -2.50 -16.63
N PHE A 574 -21.41 -1.73 -16.38
CA PHE A 574 -21.39 -0.68 -15.35
C PHE A 574 -21.19 -1.27 -13.95
N ALA A 575 -21.91 -2.34 -13.62
CA ALA A 575 -21.79 -3.01 -12.33
C ALA A 575 -20.40 -3.63 -12.13
N GLU A 576 -19.84 -4.21 -13.18
CA GLU A 576 -18.54 -4.90 -13.14
C GLU A 576 -17.34 -3.95 -13.03
N TYR A 577 -17.38 -2.80 -13.71
CA TYR A 577 -16.21 -1.92 -13.82
C TYR A 577 -16.32 -0.61 -13.04
N ILE A 578 -17.52 -0.22 -12.60
CA ILE A 578 -17.76 1.05 -11.89
C ILE A 578 -18.58 0.85 -10.60
N GLY A 579 -19.48 -0.14 -10.57
CA GLY A 579 -20.56 -0.36 -9.60
C GLY A 579 -20.40 0.26 -8.21
N PRO A 580 -19.45 -0.18 -7.37
CA PRO A 580 -19.30 0.34 -6.00
C PRO A 580 -18.95 1.83 -5.90
N PHE A 581 -18.51 2.46 -6.99
CA PHE A 581 -18.06 3.85 -7.09
C PHE A 581 -18.96 4.70 -8.00
N ILE A 582 -20.11 4.17 -8.43
CA ILE A 582 -21.03 4.84 -9.35
C ILE A 582 -21.55 6.18 -8.81
N GLU A 583 -21.55 6.38 -7.48
CA GLU A 583 -21.95 7.63 -6.83
C GLU A 583 -21.17 8.87 -7.31
N PHE A 584 -20.00 8.68 -7.90
CA PHE A 584 -19.12 9.76 -8.37
C PHE A 584 -19.28 10.11 -9.85
N ILE A 585 -20.14 9.37 -10.58
CA ILE A 585 -20.29 9.50 -12.02
C ILE A 585 -20.96 10.81 -12.42
N THR A 586 -20.48 11.38 -13.52
CA THR A 586 -21.02 12.58 -14.16
C THR A 586 -21.48 12.30 -15.58
N LEU A 587 -22.28 13.20 -16.16
CA LEU A 587 -22.70 13.07 -17.56
C LEU A 587 -21.49 13.08 -18.53
N GLN A 588 -20.46 13.87 -18.20
CA GLN A 588 -19.23 13.91 -18.97
C GLN A 588 -18.52 12.55 -18.96
N ASP A 589 -18.50 11.84 -17.84
CA ASP A 589 -17.90 10.50 -17.75
C ASP A 589 -18.65 9.52 -18.67
N PHE A 590 -19.99 9.56 -18.68
CA PHE A 590 -20.81 8.76 -19.60
C PHE A 590 -20.42 8.97 -21.06
N PHE A 591 -20.20 10.22 -21.50
CA PHE A 591 -19.77 10.50 -22.87
C PHE A 591 -18.37 9.98 -23.20
N THR A 592 -17.51 9.77 -22.20
CA THR A 592 -16.17 9.20 -22.42
C THR A 592 -16.18 7.68 -22.53
N PHE A 593 -17.15 6.99 -21.91
CA PHE A 593 -17.21 5.53 -21.87
C PHE A 593 -17.67 4.85 -23.16
N GLY A 594 -18.29 5.59 -24.08
CA GLY A 594 -18.70 5.05 -25.38
C GLY A 594 -19.73 5.92 -26.10
N SER A 595 -20.02 5.55 -27.35
CA SER A 595 -21.12 6.18 -28.09
C SER A 595 -22.48 5.71 -27.55
N PRO A 596 -23.57 6.46 -27.80
CA PRO A 596 -24.92 6.08 -27.40
C PRO A 596 -25.30 4.66 -27.82
N GLU A 597 -24.93 4.25 -29.04
CA GLU A 597 -25.25 2.94 -29.61
C GLU A 597 -24.58 1.79 -28.86
N VAL A 598 -23.43 2.05 -28.24
CA VAL A 598 -22.74 1.03 -27.45
C VAL A 598 -23.25 1.02 -26.01
N LEU A 599 -23.42 2.20 -25.39
CA LEU A 599 -23.83 2.29 -24.00
C LEU A 599 -25.25 1.77 -23.77
N GLN A 600 -26.16 1.96 -24.72
CA GLN A 600 -27.53 1.45 -24.63
C GLN A 600 -27.60 -0.09 -24.49
N LEU A 601 -26.61 -0.84 -24.95
CA LEU A 601 -26.55 -2.30 -24.77
C LEU A 601 -26.48 -2.69 -23.28
N PHE A 602 -25.83 -1.86 -22.46
CA PHE A 602 -25.61 -2.13 -21.04
C PHE A 602 -26.78 -1.68 -20.17
N THR A 603 -27.62 -0.76 -20.64
CA THR A 603 -28.62 -0.11 -19.78
C THR A 603 -29.79 -1.02 -19.38
N VAL A 604 -30.06 -2.09 -20.14
CA VAL A 604 -31.15 -3.02 -19.85
C VAL A 604 -30.77 -4.14 -18.88
N ASP A 605 -29.48 -4.29 -18.55
CA ASP A 605 -28.99 -5.32 -17.65
C ASP A 605 -29.42 -5.04 -16.20
N GLN A 606 -30.06 -6.02 -15.56
CA GLN A 606 -30.59 -5.86 -14.21
C GLN A 606 -29.51 -5.55 -13.16
N GLN A 607 -28.27 -6.03 -13.35
CA GLN A 607 -27.18 -5.73 -12.42
C GLN A 607 -26.76 -4.26 -12.52
N ASN A 608 -26.75 -3.71 -13.73
CA ASN A 608 -26.49 -2.29 -13.95
C ASN A 608 -27.62 -1.40 -13.43
N ILE A 609 -28.86 -1.86 -13.44
CA ILE A 609 -29.98 -1.11 -12.85
C ILE A 609 -29.89 -1.16 -11.31
N ALA A 610 -29.50 -2.30 -10.75
CA ALA A 610 -29.45 -2.51 -9.30
C ALA A 610 -28.46 -1.59 -8.57
N ILE A 611 -27.34 -1.19 -9.20
CA ILE A 611 -26.35 -0.29 -8.59
C ILE A 611 -26.91 1.12 -8.31
N PHE A 612 -28.05 1.49 -8.92
CA PHE A 612 -28.70 2.79 -8.72
C PHE A 612 -29.71 2.82 -7.56
N ASN A 613 -30.09 1.67 -6.99
CA ASN A 613 -31.13 1.61 -5.95
C ASN A 613 -30.74 2.31 -4.63
N GLN A 614 -29.44 2.49 -4.38
CA GLN A 614 -28.91 3.06 -3.14
C GLN A 614 -28.06 4.31 -3.37
N THR A 615 -27.99 4.81 -4.61
CA THR A 615 -27.12 5.93 -4.99
C THR A 615 -27.94 7.12 -5.48
N VAL A 616 -27.58 8.31 -5.01
CA VAL A 616 -28.17 9.56 -5.48
C VAL A 616 -27.28 10.09 -6.59
N LEU A 617 -27.83 10.14 -7.80
CA LEU A 617 -27.11 10.60 -8.99
C LEU A 617 -27.59 11.97 -9.46
N PRO A 618 -26.74 12.72 -10.17
CA PRO A 618 -27.15 13.92 -10.91
C PRO A 618 -28.33 13.63 -11.85
N VAL A 619 -29.27 14.58 -11.94
CA VAL A 619 -30.52 14.42 -12.70
C VAL A 619 -30.28 14.21 -14.19
N ASP A 620 -29.27 14.89 -14.75
CA ASP A 620 -28.84 14.78 -16.13
C ASP A 620 -28.30 13.37 -16.47
N VAL A 621 -27.57 12.75 -15.54
CA VAL A 621 -27.12 11.34 -15.66
C VAL A 621 -28.30 10.37 -15.66
N VAL A 622 -29.24 10.55 -14.72
CA VAL A 622 -30.44 9.72 -14.61
C VAL A 622 -31.28 9.80 -15.88
N ASN A 623 -31.48 11.01 -16.41
CA ASN A 623 -32.21 11.23 -17.65
C ASN A 623 -31.51 10.53 -18.83
N TYR A 624 -30.21 10.77 -19.02
CA TYR A 624 -29.46 10.19 -20.13
C TYR A 624 -29.44 8.65 -20.09
N TYR A 625 -29.25 8.04 -18.91
CA TYR A 625 -29.32 6.59 -18.77
C TYR A 625 -30.71 6.04 -19.14
N THR A 626 -31.78 6.72 -18.69
CA THR A 626 -33.16 6.32 -18.99
C THR A 626 -33.48 6.44 -20.48
N GLU A 627 -32.99 7.49 -21.15
CA GLU A 627 -33.13 7.67 -22.60
C GLU A 627 -32.45 6.53 -23.40
N LEU A 628 -31.22 6.16 -23.02
CA LEU A 628 -30.50 5.05 -23.64
C LEU A 628 -31.20 3.71 -23.43
N LEU A 629 -31.74 3.48 -22.23
CA LEU A 629 -32.49 2.27 -21.90
C LEU A 629 -33.69 2.08 -22.82
N TYR A 630 -34.50 3.12 -23.01
CA TYR A 630 -35.68 3.06 -23.89
C TYR A 630 -35.34 3.12 -25.39
N LYS A 631 -34.13 3.56 -25.76
CA LYS A 631 -33.60 3.34 -27.12
C LYS A 631 -33.25 1.87 -27.38
N GLN A 632 -32.71 1.18 -26.38
CA GLN A 632 -32.37 -0.25 -26.49
C GLN A 632 -33.61 -1.15 -26.42
N ASP A 633 -34.50 -0.89 -25.47
CA ASP A 633 -35.75 -1.62 -25.28
C ASP A 633 -36.91 -0.65 -25.05
N SER A 634 -37.65 -0.37 -26.13
CA SER A 634 -38.79 0.55 -26.09
C SER A 634 -39.97 0.04 -25.26
N ASN A 635 -40.01 -1.26 -24.95
CA ASN A 635 -41.06 -1.89 -24.15
C ASN A 635 -40.60 -2.19 -22.71
N PHE A 636 -39.44 -1.70 -22.28
CA PHE A 636 -38.92 -1.99 -20.95
C PHE A 636 -39.92 -1.60 -19.85
N ASN A 637 -40.21 -2.53 -18.93
CA ASN A 637 -41.19 -2.29 -17.88
C ASN A 637 -40.64 -1.31 -16.82
N PRO A 638 -41.26 -0.12 -16.64
CA PRO A 638 -40.73 0.92 -15.76
C PRO A 638 -40.72 0.54 -14.28
N ILE A 639 -41.41 -0.52 -13.86
CA ILE A 639 -41.38 -0.97 -12.46
C ILE A 639 -40.02 -1.51 -12.03
N PHE A 640 -39.18 -1.95 -12.97
CA PHE A 640 -37.83 -2.43 -12.66
C PHE A 640 -36.83 -1.29 -12.48
N LEU A 641 -37.20 -0.05 -12.79
CA LEU A 641 -36.35 1.12 -12.57
C LEU A 641 -36.43 1.63 -11.12
N PRO A 642 -35.31 2.16 -10.59
CA PRO A 642 -35.32 2.91 -9.33
C PRO A 642 -36.29 4.08 -9.41
N LEU A 643 -36.86 4.48 -8.27
CA LEU A 643 -37.93 5.48 -8.22
C LEU A 643 -37.56 6.82 -8.88
N SER A 644 -36.32 7.28 -8.73
CA SER A 644 -35.82 8.54 -9.32
C SER A 644 -35.73 8.50 -10.85
N PHE A 645 -35.57 7.32 -11.45
CA PHE A 645 -35.48 7.14 -12.90
C PHE A 645 -36.86 7.19 -13.56
N ARG A 646 -37.90 6.82 -12.82
CA ARG A 646 -39.27 6.73 -13.36
C ARG A 646 -39.84 8.07 -13.81
N CYS A 647 -39.31 9.19 -13.31
CA CYS A 647 -39.71 10.53 -13.77
C CYS A 647 -39.28 10.83 -15.22
N PHE A 648 -38.30 10.11 -15.76
CA PHE A 648 -37.74 10.31 -17.10
C PHE A 648 -38.17 9.23 -18.11
N VAL A 649 -39.08 8.36 -17.69
CA VAL A 649 -39.59 7.27 -18.53
C VAL A 649 -40.57 7.83 -19.59
N PRO A 650 -40.48 7.41 -20.85
CA PRO A 650 -41.46 7.78 -21.88
C PRO A 650 -42.88 7.34 -21.53
N GLY A 651 -43.88 8.20 -21.75
CA GLY A 651 -45.30 7.93 -21.42
C GLY A 651 -45.83 6.59 -21.94
N MET A 652 -45.48 6.22 -23.18
CA MET A 652 -45.90 4.97 -23.80
C MET A 652 -45.48 3.71 -23.02
N ALA A 653 -44.37 3.77 -22.28
CA ALA A 653 -43.89 2.64 -21.49
C ALA A 653 -44.78 2.36 -20.27
N PHE A 654 -45.59 3.32 -19.81
CA PHE A 654 -46.54 3.11 -18.72
C PHE A 654 -47.85 2.45 -19.19
N SER A 655 -48.16 2.46 -20.49
CA SER A 655 -49.38 1.86 -21.05
C SER A 655 -49.42 0.33 -20.95
N GLN A 656 -48.29 -0.31 -20.59
CA GLN A 656 -48.20 -1.76 -20.41
C GLN A 656 -48.58 -2.23 -18.99
N LEU A 657 -48.76 -1.30 -18.05
CA LEU A 657 -49.02 -1.62 -16.65
C LEU A 657 -50.49 -2.03 -16.43
N SER A 658 -50.73 -2.88 -15.45
CA SER A 658 -52.09 -3.14 -14.95
C SER A 658 -52.67 -1.94 -14.18
N ALA A 659 -53.97 -1.95 -13.91
CA ALA A 659 -54.62 -0.90 -13.11
C ALA A 659 -53.98 -0.76 -11.71
N ASP A 660 -53.74 -1.88 -11.02
CA ASP A 660 -53.11 -1.89 -9.68
C ASP A 660 -51.67 -1.34 -9.71
N GLU A 661 -50.87 -1.78 -10.69
CA GLU A 661 -49.50 -1.29 -10.88
C GLU A 661 -49.49 0.21 -11.23
N SER A 662 -50.44 0.66 -12.04
CA SER A 662 -50.57 2.06 -12.43
C SER A 662 -50.86 2.96 -11.23
N MET A 663 -51.73 2.52 -10.31
CA MET A 663 -52.04 3.24 -9.08
C MET A 663 -50.85 3.30 -8.12
N LEU A 664 -50.09 2.20 -7.99
CA LEU A 664 -48.85 2.17 -7.21
C LEU A 664 -47.80 3.13 -7.78
N VAL A 665 -47.61 3.12 -9.10
CA VAL A 665 -46.63 3.95 -9.80
C VAL A 665 -47.02 5.43 -9.72
N LEU A 666 -48.30 5.74 -9.92
CA LEU A 666 -48.85 7.10 -9.84
C LEU A 666 -48.57 7.75 -8.48
N HIS A 667 -48.78 7.03 -7.38
CA HIS A 667 -48.49 7.55 -6.04
C HIS A 667 -47.02 7.93 -5.86
N ASN A 668 -46.10 7.09 -6.37
CA ASN A 668 -44.67 7.34 -6.30
C ASN A 668 -44.27 8.55 -7.17
N LEU A 669 -44.78 8.61 -8.40
CA LEU A 669 -44.44 9.68 -9.36
C LEU A 669 -44.95 11.05 -8.90
N THR A 670 -46.19 11.13 -8.43
CA THR A 670 -46.80 12.39 -7.95
C THR A 670 -46.14 12.94 -6.68
N THR A 671 -45.44 12.09 -5.92
CA THR A 671 -44.68 12.50 -4.73
C THR A 671 -43.25 12.93 -5.06
N LEU A 672 -42.63 12.34 -6.09
CA LEU A 672 -41.21 12.48 -6.39
C LEU A 672 -40.89 13.43 -7.56
N CYS A 673 -41.75 13.47 -8.58
CA CYS A 673 -41.52 14.25 -9.78
C CYS A 673 -42.11 15.68 -9.63
N VAL A 674 -41.38 16.70 -10.09
CA VAL A 674 -41.79 18.11 -9.96
C VAL A 674 -42.99 18.43 -10.87
N ASP A 675 -42.97 17.92 -12.10
CA ASP A 675 -44.06 17.99 -13.07
C ASP A 675 -44.12 16.68 -13.88
N LEU A 676 -45.28 16.04 -13.91
CA LEU A 676 -45.46 14.79 -14.65
C LEU A 676 -45.79 15.08 -16.12
N ASP A 677 -45.16 14.36 -17.05
CA ASP A 677 -45.49 14.49 -18.47
C ASP A 677 -46.97 14.09 -18.69
N PRO A 678 -47.79 14.93 -19.36
CA PRO A 678 -49.19 14.61 -19.65
C PRO A 678 -49.41 13.26 -20.36
N GLN A 679 -48.43 12.78 -21.13
CA GLN A 679 -48.48 11.45 -21.76
C GLN A 679 -48.40 10.32 -20.73
N VAL A 680 -47.63 10.50 -19.66
CA VAL A 680 -47.54 9.53 -18.55
C VAL A 680 -48.86 9.52 -17.78
N ALA A 681 -49.40 10.71 -17.46
CA ALA A 681 -50.70 10.84 -16.81
C ALA A 681 -51.82 10.17 -17.63
N ALA A 682 -51.83 10.38 -18.94
CA ALA A 682 -52.80 9.76 -19.86
C ALA A 682 -52.65 8.24 -19.95
N ALA A 683 -51.42 7.72 -19.98
CA ALA A 683 -51.19 6.27 -19.99
C ALA A 683 -51.66 5.62 -18.69
N LEU A 684 -51.30 6.18 -17.53
CA LEU A 684 -51.71 5.68 -16.22
C LEU A 684 -53.23 5.73 -16.03
N ALA A 685 -53.87 6.84 -16.42
CA ALA A 685 -55.33 6.97 -16.38
C ALA A 685 -56.03 6.03 -17.39
N GLY A 686 -55.41 5.78 -18.54
CA GLY A 686 -55.91 4.85 -19.56
C GLY A 686 -55.97 3.41 -19.07
N ASN A 687 -54.99 2.98 -18.28
CA ASN A 687 -54.91 1.62 -17.73
C ASN A 687 -56.04 1.28 -16.74
N LEU A 688 -56.74 2.29 -16.20
CA LEU A 688 -57.91 2.11 -15.34
C LEU A 688 -59.16 1.67 -16.13
N GLY A 689 -59.14 1.75 -17.47
CA GLY A 689 -60.27 1.36 -18.30
C GLY A 689 -61.54 2.17 -17.99
N ASP A 690 -62.66 1.46 -17.86
CA ASP A 690 -63.97 2.01 -17.50
C ASP A 690 -64.26 1.97 -15.98
N GLU A 691 -63.36 1.41 -15.17
CA GLU A 691 -63.52 1.25 -13.72
C GLU A 691 -62.95 2.44 -12.95
N ILE A 692 -63.34 3.66 -13.32
CA ILE A 692 -62.89 4.89 -12.64
C ILE A 692 -63.96 5.34 -11.64
N ASP A 693 -63.63 5.26 -10.35
CA ASP A 693 -64.46 5.70 -9.23
C ASP A 693 -63.95 7.00 -8.56
N ALA A 694 -64.66 7.49 -7.54
CA ALA A 694 -64.25 8.71 -6.83
C ALA A 694 -62.86 8.58 -6.17
N ALA A 695 -62.49 7.38 -5.70
CA ALA A 695 -61.19 7.13 -5.09
C ALA A 695 -60.05 7.19 -6.12
N SER A 696 -60.27 6.65 -7.32
CA SER A 696 -59.35 6.71 -8.45
C SER A 696 -59.10 8.16 -8.90
N ILE A 697 -60.17 8.97 -8.98
CA ILE A 697 -60.06 10.41 -9.31
C ILE A 697 -59.31 11.17 -8.21
N ALA A 698 -59.59 10.88 -6.94
CA ALA A 698 -58.88 11.49 -5.82
C ALA A 698 -57.39 11.15 -5.83
N ALA A 699 -57.03 9.92 -6.18
CA ALA A 699 -55.63 9.48 -6.31
C ALA A 699 -54.92 10.11 -7.52
N LEU A 700 -55.60 10.28 -8.66
CA LEU A 700 -55.09 11.02 -9.81
C LEU A 700 -54.85 12.49 -9.49
N GLY A 701 -55.70 13.11 -8.68
CA GLY A 701 -55.50 14.50 -8.25
C GLY A 701 -55.37 15.44 -9.45
N LYS A 702 -54.24 16.14 -9.56
CA LYS A 702 -53.93 17.04 -10.69
C LYS A 702 -53.82 16.30 -12.02
N GLU A 703 -53.43 15.04 -12.01
CA GLU A 703 -53.26 14.20 -13.20
C GLU A 703 -54.58 13.67 -13.78
N SER A 704 -55.72 14.07 -13.20
CA SER A 704 -57.05 13.75 -13.71
C SER A 704 -57.30 14.29 -15.13
N THR A 705 -56.49 15.24 -15.61
CA THR A 705 -56.49 15.66 -17.02
C THR A 705 -56.05 14.56 -17.99
N GLY A 706 -55.42 13.48 -17.51
CA GLY A 706 -55.10 12.29 -18.29
C GLY A 706 -56.32 11.43 -18.67
N ILE A 707 -57.45 11.58 -17.95
CA ILE A 707 -58.66 10.79 -18.22
C ILE A 707 -59.28 11.22 -19.55
N SER A 708 -59.45 10.28 -20.48
CA SER A 708 -60.02 10.59 -21.79
C SER A 708 -61.49 11.01 -21.72
N VAL A 709 -61.96 11.77 -22.72
CA VAL A 709 -63.40 12.13 -22.84
C VAL A 709 -64.29 10.88 -22.95
N GLY A 710 -63.76 9.78 -23.50
CA GLY A 710 -64.45 8.49 -23.57
C GLY A 710 -64.70 7.92 -22.18
N GLN A 711 -63.64 7.81 -21.38
CA GLN A 711 -63.71 7.32 -20.00
C GLN A 711 -64.59 8.21 -19.12
N ILE A 712 -64.50 9.55 -19.21
CA ILE A 712 -65.35 10.46 -18.42
C ILE A 712 -66.85 10.17 -18.60
N LYS A 713 -67.27 9.71 -19.78
CA LYS A 713 -68.67 9.40 -20.07
C LYS A 713 -69.12 8.05 -19.49
N THR A 714 -68.19 7.17 -19.10
CA THR A 714 -68.48 5.88 -18.48
C THR A 714 -68.49 5.95 -16.95
N ILE A 715 -67.89 6.99 -16.36
CA ILE A 715 -67.92 7.27 -14.91
C ILE A 715 -69.36 7.54 -14.42
N ASP A 716 -69.74 6.96 -13.29
CA ASP A 716 -71.02 7.21 -12.64
C ASP A 716 -71.13 8.67 -12.15
N GLY A 717 -72.30 9.28 -12.33
CA GLY A 717 -72.54 10.67 -11.93
C GLY A 717 -72.33 10.91 -10.43
N LYS A 718 -72.54 9.89 -9.59
CA LYS A 718 -72.28 9.93 -8.14
C LYS A 718 -70.79 10.03 -7.85
N ASP A 719 -69.96 9.25 -8.54
CA ASP A 719 -68.51 9.28 -8.36
C ASP A 719 -67.90 10.62 -8.80
N LEU A 720 -68.38 11.19 -9.92
CA LEU A 720 -67.98 12.54 -10.33
C LEU A 720 -68.41 13.63 -9.33
N HIS A 721 -69.58 13.47 -8.70
CA HIS A 721 -70.06 14.42 -7.70
C HIS A 721 -69.25 14.32 -6.40
N GLU A 722 -68.96 13.11 -5.92
CA GLU A 722 -68.10 12.88 -4.76
C GLU A 722 -66.67 13.40 -5.00
N ALA A 723 -66.15 13.29 -6.22
CA ALA A 723 -64.82 13.78 -6.60
C ALA A 723 -64.78 15.26 -7.01
N LEU A 724 -65.90 15.99 -6.98
CA LEU A 724 -65.97 17.38 -7.48
C LEU A 724 -64.99 18.33 -6.78
N GLY A 725 -64.72 18.10 -5.49
CA GLY A 725 -63.71 18.87 -4.73
C GLY A 725 -62.28 18.73 -5.28
N THR A 726 -61.95 17.57 -5.87
CA THR A 726 -60.69 17.37 -6.58
C THR A 726 -60.76 18.00 -7.96
N LEU A 727 -61.76 17.62 -8.77
CA LEU A 727 -61.87 18.00 -10.18
C LEU A 727 -61.97 19.52 -10.41
N SER A 728 -62.64 20.25 -9.50
CA SER A 728 -62.78 21.71 -9.55
C SER A 728 -61.47 22.48 -9.36
N ASN A 729 -60.47 21.85 -8.73
CA ASN A 729 -59.16 22.44 -8.47
C ASN A 729 -58.11 22.05 -9.53
N VAL A 730 -58.43 21.11 -10.42
CA VAL A 730 -57.52 20.66 -11.48
C VAL A 730 -57.48 21.71 -12.59
N THR A 731 -56.33 22.30 -12.86
CA THR A 731 -56.13 23.23 -13.99
C THR A 731 -55.68 22.47 -15.23
N GLY A 732 -56.00 22.96 -16.43
CA GLY A 732 -55.55 22.36 -17.70
C GLY A 732 -56.54 21.42 -18.38
N TRP A 733 -57.79 21.37 -17.91
CA TRP A 733 -58.86 20.64 -18.59
C TRP A 733 -58.99 21.02 -20.06
N HIS A 734 -59.06 20.01 -20.94
CA HIS A 734 -59.54 20.24 -22.29
C HIS A 734 -61.04 20.58 -22.24
N THR A 735 -61.49 21.53 -23.08
CA THR A 735 -62.90 21.97 -23.10
C THR A 735 -63.87 20.79 -23.27
N GLY A 736 -63.48 19.77 -24.05
CA GLY A 736 -64.25 18.54 -24.23
C GLY A 736 -64.37 17.67 -22.97
N GLN A 737 -63.32 17.59 -22.15
CA GLN A 737 -63.32 16.85 -20.88
C GLN A 737 -64.20 17.56 -19.86
N ALA A 738 -63.95 18.85 -19.63
CA ALA A 738 -64.75 19.65 -18.70
C ALA A 738 -66.24 19.62 -19.08
N LYS A 739 -66.57 19.73 -20.38
CA LYS A 739 -67.94 19.62 -20.86
C LYS A 739 -68.54 18.24 -20.61
N ALA A 740 -67.78 17.16 -20.80
CA ALA A 740 -68.26 15.82 -20.50
C ALA A 740 -68.55 15.67 -18.99
N ILE A 741 -67.64 16.10 -18.11
CA ILE A 741 -67.83 16.08 -16.65
C ILE A 741 -69.10 16.85 -16.26
N VAL A 742 -69.23 18.10 -16.71
CA VAL A 742 -70.38 18.96 -16.39
C VAL A 742 -71.68 18.37 -16.92
N LEU A 743 -71.71 17.84 -18.15
CA LEU A 743 -72.91 17.22 -18.70
C LEU A 743 -73.31 15.96 -17.93
N THR A 744 -72.36 15.11 -17.54
CA THR A 744 -72.65 13.92 -16.73
C THR A 744 -73.22 14.33 -15.37
N LEU A 745 -72.61 15.32 -14.68
CA LEU A 745 -73.11 15.88 -13.42
C LEU A 745 -74.54 16.44 -13.54
N LEU A 746 -74.81 17.23 -14.58
CA LEU A 746 -76.16 17.77 -14.84
C LEU A 746 -77.18 16.67 -15.14
N SER A 747 -76.79 15.67 -15.94
CA SER A 747 -77.68 14.55 -16.31
C SER A 747 -77.99 13.61 -15.15
N SER A 748 -77.09 13.51 -14.17
CA SER A 748 -77.29 12.71 -12.95
C SER A 748 -78.35 13.30 -12.00
N GLY A 749 -78.67 14.59 -12.15
CA GLY A 749 -79.56 15.33 -11.26
C GLY A 749 -78.95 15.70 -9.89
N LEU A 750 -77.68 15.35 -9.63
CA LEU A 750 -76.99 15.63 -8.38
C LEU A 750 -76.48 17.09 -8.26
N MET A 751 -76.42 17.83 -9.37
CA MET A 751 -75.98 19.23 -9.39
C MET A 751 -76.88 20.09 -10.27
N GLN A 752 -77.18 21.31 -9.82
CA GLN A 752 -77.82 22.34 -10.62
C GLN A 752 -76.92 23.58 -10.68
N ILE A 753 -76.75 24.15 -11.87
CA ILE A 753 -75.96 25.37 -12.09
C ILE A 753 -76.91 26.53 -12.31
N ASN A 754 -77.34 27.18 -11.24
CA ASN A 754 -78.37 28.25 -11.29
C ASN A 754 -78.09 29.46 -10.38
N ASN A 755 -77.00 29.45 -9.62
CA ASN A 755 -76.65 30.52 -8.67
C ASN A 755 -75.13 30.68 -8.55
N ALA A 756 -74.69 31.74 -7.88
CA ALA A 756 -73.27 32.05 -7.71
C ALA A 756 -72.50 30.91 -7.02
N SER A 757 -73.06 30.29 -5.98
CA SER A 757 -72.40 29.20 -5.26
C SER A 757 -72.13 27.99 -6.16
N SER A 758 -73.11 27.60 -6.99
CA SER A 758 -72.95 26.49 -7.95
C SER A 758 -71.90 26.78 -9.03
N LEU A 759 -71.75 28.05 -9.45
CA LEU A 759 -70.72 28.47 -10.39
C LEU A 759 -69.31 28.42 -9.76
N LEU A 760 -69.21 28.82 -8.49
CA LEU A 760 -67.95 28.76 -7.74
C LEU A 760 -67.52 27.33 -7.44
N MET A 761 -68.45 26.42 -7.12
CA MET A 761 -68.15 25.00 -6.86
C MET A 761 -67.55 24.26 -8.05
N LEU A 762 -67.82 24.71 -9.29
CA LEU A 762 -67.23 24.10 -10.49
C LEU A 762 -65.75 24.40 -10.63
N GLY A 763 -65.26 25.50 -10.04
CA GLY A 763 -63.86 25.93 -10.19
C GLY A 763 -63.42 25.99 -11.64
N SER A 764 -62.38 25.24 -11.98
CA SER A 764 -61.81 25.15 -13.33
C SER A 764 -62.72 24.51 -14.37
N LEU A 765 -63.72 23.71 -13.96
CA LEU A 765 -64.66 23.03 -14.86
C LEU A 765 -65.65 23.99 -15.53
N ILE A 766 -65.65 25.27 -15.13
CA ILE A 766 -66.52 26.31 -15.68
C ILE A 766 -66.43 26.44 -17.21
N ILE A 767 -65.27 26.13 -17.78
CA ILE A 767 -65.03 26.15 -19.23
C ILE A 767 -65.89 25.11 -19.99
N GLY A 768 -66.39 24.09 -19.28
CA GLY A 768 -67.25 23.03 -19.81
C GLY A 768 -68.74 23.33 -19.72
N VAL A 769 -69.15 24.39 -19.02
CA VAL A 769 -70.56 24.72 -18.83
C VAL A 769 -71.19 25.15 -20.17
N PRO A 770 -72.28 24.51 -20.60
CA PRO A 770 -72.97 24.89 -21.83
C PRO A 770 -73.46 26.34 -21.80
N ALA A 771 -73.33 27.06 -22.94
CA ALA A 771 -73.74 28.46 -23.05
C ALA A 771 -75.22 28.69 -22.70
N ASN A 772 -76.11 27.77 -23.07
CA ASN A 772 -77.53 27.83 -22.70
C ASN A 772 -77.78 27.73 -21.19
N THR A 773 -76.88 27.09 -20.44
CA THR A 773 -76.96 26.99 -18.98
C THR A 773 -76.66 28.35 -18.37
N PHE A 774 -75.59 29.02 -18.82
CA PHE A 774 -75.30 30.41 -18.43
C PHE A 774 -76.42 31.38 -18.78
N SER A 775 -77.07 31.21 -19.94
CA SER A 775 -78.18 32.07 -20.34
C SER A 775 -79.40 32.01 -19.41
N ASN A 776 -79.53 30.96 -18.61
CA ASN A 776 -80.64 30.74 -17.69
C ASN A 776 -80.32 31.16 -16.24
N ILE A 777 -79.11 31.64 -15.97
CA ILE A 777 -78.69 32.14 -14.65
C ILE A 777 -79.02 33.63 -14.56
N ASP A 778 -79.54 34.07 -13.42
CA ASP A 778 -79.83 35.49 -13.17
C ASP A 778 -78.54 36.34 -13.22
N GLY A 779 -78.60 37.49 -13.89
CA GLY A 779 -77.45 38.37 -14.06
C GLY A 779 -76.82 38.84 -12.74
N LEU A 780 -77.60 38.97 -11.65
CA LEU A 780 -77.08 39.35 -10.33
C LEU A 780 -76.24 38.23 -9.70
N GLU A 781 -76.60 36.97 -9.93
CA GLU A 781 -75.82 35.81 -9.49
C GLU A 781 -74.49 35.73 -10.26
N VAL A 782 -74.51 36.02 -11.56
CA VAL A 782 -73.29 36.10 -12.38
C VAL A 782 -72.39 37.24 -11.90
N ILE A 783 -72.94 38.42 -11.59
CA ILE A 783 -72.17 39.53 -11.01
C ILE A 783 -71.55 39.11 -9.67
N THR A 784 -72.30 38.39 -8.84
CA THR A 784 -71.84 37.93 -7.53
C THR A 784 -70.69 36.93 -7.65
N ALA A 785 -70.80 35.92 -8.53
CA ALA A 785 -69.73 34.99 -8.83
C ALA A 785 -68.50 35.71 -9.44
N SER A 786 -68.74 36.70 -10.31
CA SER A 786 -67.69 37.50 -10.97
C SER A 786 -66.88 38.39 -10.02
N LYS A 787 -67.26 38.51 -8.74
CA LYS A 787 -66.44 39.18 -7.73
C LYS A 787 -65.33 38.27 -7.18
N ASP A 788 -65.45 36.96 -7.36
CA ASP A 788 -64.42 36.01 -6.98
C ASP A 788 -63.29 36.01 -8.04
N PRO A 789 -62.04 36.29 -7.64
CA PRO A 789 -60.93 36.40 -8.58
C PRO A 789 -60.57 35.05 -9.23
N THR A 790 -60.78 33.93 -8.53
CA THR A 790 -60.49 32.58 -9.04
C THR A 790 -61.47 32.19 -10.13
N PHE A 791 -62.75 32.50 -9.92
CA PHE A 791 -63.78 32.35 -10.93
C PHE A 791 -63.49 33.17 -12.19
N LEU A 792 -63.09 34.44 -12.04
CA LEU A 792 -62.72 35.28 -13.19
C LEU A 792 -61.53 34.73 -13.95
N MET A 793 -60.51 34.25 -13.23
CA MET A 793 -59.36 33.62 -13.87
C MET A 793 -59.80 32.44 -14.73
N HIS A 794 -60.59 31.49 -14.20
CA HIS A 794 -61.08 30.36 -14.99
C HIS A 794 -62.02 30.80 -16.13
N LEU A 795 -62.86 31.81 -15.91
CA LEU A 795 -63.79 32.32 -16.92
C LEU A 795 -63.06 33.00 -18.09
N THR A 796 -61.97 33.72 -17.85
CA THR A 796 -61.17 34.33 -18.94
C THR A 796 -60.47 33.29 -19.82
N THR A 797 -60.26 32.07 -19.31
CA THR A 797 -59.77 30.92 -20.10
C THR A 797 -60.88 30.15 -20.82
N ALA A 798 -62.15 30.44 -20.51
CA ALA A 798 -63.29 29.80 -21.16
C ALA A 798 -63.42 30.24 -22.64
N PRO A 799 -64.06 29.42 -23.49
CA PRO A 799 -64.33 29.79 -24.88
C PRO A 799 -65.02 31.16 -24.97
N ARG A 800 -64.65 31.96 -25.98
CA ARG A 800 -65.16 33.34 -26.16
C ARG A 800 -66.70 33.43 -26.16
N ILE A 801 -67.39 32.39 -26.63
CA ILE A 801 -68.86 32.34 -26.60
C ILE A 801 -69.42 32.37 -25.17
N ILE A 802 -68.75 31.73 -24.21
CA ILE A 802 -69.14 31.75 -22.80
C ILE A 802 -68.92 33.15 -22.20
N GLN A 803 -67.77 33.76 -22.49
CA GLN A 803 -67.46 35.13 -22.06
C GLN A 803 -68.51 36.13 -22.57
N LEU A 804 -68.92 36.01 -23.84
CA LEU A 804 -69.97 36.84 -24.44
C LEU A 804 -71.33 36.65 -23.74
N VAL A 805 -71.72 35.41 -23.45
CA VAL A 805 -72.98 35.13 -22.76
C VAL A 805 -72.97 35.67 -21.32
N VAL A 806 -71.87 35.49 -20.58
CA VAL A 806 -71.71 36.08 -19.23
C VAL A 806 -71.81 37.59 -19.29
N VAL A 807 -71.09 38.25 -20.19
CA VAL A 807 -71.17 39.71 -20.35
C VAL A 807 -72.58 40.15 -20.70
N SER A 808 -73.28 39.42 -21.57
CA SER A 808 -74.68 39.70 -21.90
C SER A 808 -75.63 39.54 -20.71
N GLN A 809 -75.38 38.57 -19.81
CA GLN A 809 -76.16 38.40 -18.57
C GLN A 809 -75.88 39.49 -17.53
N ILE A 810 -74.64 39.98 -17.46
CA ILE A 810 -74.32 41.13 -16.60
C ILE A 810 -75.04 42.38 -17.15
N ILE A 811 -74.96 42.63 -18.46
CA ILE A 811 -75.59 43.78 -19.12
C ILE A 811 -77.11 43.79 -18.94
N SER A 812 -77.78 42.63 -18.96
CA SER A 812 -79.24 42.54 -18.89
C SER A 812 -79.85 43.08 -17.59
N VAL A 813 -79.05 43.15 -16.51
CA VAL A 813 -79.46 43.66 -15.19
C VAL A 813 -78.92 45.08 -14.89
N ASN A 814 -78.19 45.70 -15.82
CA ASN A 814 -77.64 47.04 -15.68
C ASN A 814 -78.61 48.12 -16.20
N SER A 815 -78.68 49.27 -15.50
CA SER A 815 -79.61 50.36 -15.83
C SER A 815 -78.98 51.54 -16.59
N SER A 816 -77.66 51.70 -16.51
CA SER A 816 -76.90 52.78 -17.14
C SER A 816 -75.55 52.31 -17.66
N SER A 817 -74.93 53.11 -18.55
CA SER A 817 -73.56 52.87 -19.04
C SER A 817 -72.51 52.87 -17.92
N ASP A 818 -72.71 53.67 -16.87
CA ASP A 818 -71.84 53.70 -15.70
C ASP A 818 -71.92 52.37 -14.92
N ASP A 819 -73.13 51.79 -14.78
CA ASP A 819 -73.32 50.49 -14.12
C ASP A 819 -72.69 49.35 -14.92
N VAL A 820 -72.72 49.43 -16.26
CA VAL A 820 -72.07 48.45 -17.16
C VAL A 820 -70.56 48.49 -16.97
N VAL A 821 -69.97 49.68 -16.88
CA VAL A 821 -68.54 49.85 -16.59
C VAL A 821 -68.19 49.39 -15.17
N GLU A 822 -69.06 49.60 -14.18
CA GLU A 822 -68.80 49.17 -12.81
C GLU A 822 -68.86 47.64 -12.65
N ASN A 823 -69.90 46.99 -13.18
CA ASN A 823 -70.21 45.59 -12.91
C ASN A 823 -69.48 44.58 -13.80
N ILE A 824 -69.05 44.97 -15.01
CA ILE A 824 -68.31 44.05 -15.89
C ILE A 824 -66.85 43.95 -15.41
N PRO A 825 -66.30 42.74 -15.24
CA PRO A 825 -64.90 42.53 -14.86
C PRO A 825 -63.89 43.18 -15.81
N ASP A 826 -62.70 43.52 -15.30
CA ASP A 826 -61.73 44.33 -16.03
C ASP A 826 -61.20 43.65 -17.30
N ASP A 827 -61.03 42.34 -17.26
CA ASP A 827 -60.54 41.53 -18.39
C ASP A 827 -61.62 41.17 -19.42
N LEU A 828 -62.91 41.30 -19.07
CA LEU A 828 -64.05 41.04 -19.97
C LEU A 828 -64.58 42.31 -20.65
N ALA A 829 -64.00 43.47 -20.32
CA ALA A 829 -64.42 44.77 -20.84
C ALA A 829 -64.31 44.86 -22.38
N THR A 830 -63.44 44.07 -23.01
CA THR A 830 -63.32 44.00 -24.47
C THR A 830 -64.57 43.46 -25.17
N GLU A 831 -65.43 42.73 -24.45
CA GLU A 831 -66.68 42.18 -25.00
C GLU A 831 -67.88 43.12 -24.81
N ILE A 832 -67.69 44.30 -24.20
CA ILE A 832 -68.74 45.32 -24.06
C ILE A 832 -69.11 45.88 -25.45
N PRO A 833 -70.39 45.86 -25.86
CA PRO A 833 -70.83 46.54 -27.08
C PRO A 833 -70.52 48.04 -27.06
N GLY A 834 -69.92 48.57 -28.13
CA GLY A 834 -69.50 49.98 -28.20
C GLY A 834 -70.64 50.99 -28.02
N SER A 835 -71.89 50.61 -28.35
CA SER A 835 -73.07 51.45 -28.13
C SER A 835 -73.35 51.76 -26.67
N LEU A 836 -72.91 50.89 -25.74
CA LEU A 836 -73.09 51.07 -24.30
C LEU A 836 -71.99 51.93 -23.67
N LEU A 837 -70.92 52.23 -24.41
CA LEU A 837 -69.81 53.08 -23.95
C LEU A 837 -70.02 54.58 -24.30
N LEU A 838 -71.11 54.91 -25.00
CA LEU A 838 -71.50 56.29 -25.28
C LEU A 838 -72.21 56.89 -24.06
N GLY A 839 -71.76 58.06 -23.60
CA GLY A 839 -72.43 58.80 -22.51
C GLY A 839 -72.01 58.39 -21.09
N VAL A 840 -70.86 57.72 -20.93
CA VAL A 840 -70.26 57.41 -19.62
C VAL A 840 -69.86 58.70 -18.88
N SER A 841 -70.12 58.77 -17.57
CA SER A 841 -69.84 59.98 -16.78
C SER A 841 -68.35 60.23 -16.52
N SER A 842 -67.97 61.50 -16.34
CA SER A 842 -66.60 61.94 -16.01
C SER A 842 -66.33 62.01 -14.50
N THR A 843 -66.99 61.16 -13.69
CA THR A 843 -66.76 61.11 -12.24
C THR A 843 -65.45 60.38 -11.91
N GLU A 844 -64.79 60.74 -10.81
CA GLU A 844 -63.50 60.16 -10.42
C GLU A 844 -63.53 58.62 -10.34
N LYS A 845 -64.60 58.05 -9.76
CA LYS A 845 -64.78 56.60 -9.63
C LYS A 845 -64.88 55.91 -11.00
N VAL A 846 -65.68 56.46 -11.92
CA VAL A 846 -65.88 55.89 -13.26
C VAL A 846 -64.62 56.05 -14.10
N LEU A 847 -63.94 57.19 -14.03
CA LEU A 847 -62.66 57.42 -14.71
C LEU A 847 -61.58 56.43 -14.25
N ALA A 848 -61.47 56.17 -12.94
CA ALA A 848 -60.52 55.19 -12.40
C ALA A 848 -60.81 53.77 -12.92
N LYS A 849 -62.09 53.40 -13.05
CA LYS A 849 -62.51 52.11 -13.62
C LYS A 849 -62.23 52.01 -15.11
N LEU A 850 -62.59 53.02 -15.90
CA LEU A 850 -62.28 53.09 -17.33
C LEU A 850 -60.78 52.94 -17.57
N ASN A 851 -59.97 53.58 -16.74
CA ASN A 851 -58.52 53.54 -16.85
C ASN A 851 -57.93 52.15 -16.53
N LYS A 852 -58.53 51.40 -15.58
CA LYS A 852 -58.06 50.07 -15.19
C LYS A 852 -58.37 48.97 -16.23
N LYS A 853 -59.43 49.15 -17.02
CA LYS A 853 -59.97 48.13 -17.93
C LYS A 853 -59.19 47.93 -19.23
N LYS A 854 -59.31 46.73 -19.80
CA LYS A 854 -58.80 46.40 -21.14
C LYS A 854 -59.84 46.72 -22.21
N TRP A 855 -59.43 47.44 -23.24
CA TRP A 855 -60.28 47.93 -24.30
C TRP A 855 -59.74 47.50 -25.66
N LYS A 856 -60.64 47.18 -26.58
CA LYS A 856 -60.31 47.14 -28.01
C LYS A 856 -60.07 48.56 -28.48
N ARG A 857 -59.19 48.74 -29.46
CA ARG A 857 -58.87 50.04 -30.08
C ARG A 857 -60.11 50.92 -30.32
N LYS A 858 -61.13 50.40 -31.03
CA LYS A 858 -62.36 51.14 -31.33
C LYS A 858 -63.15 51.56 -30.08
N GLN A 859 -63.12 50.75 -29.01
CA GLN A 859 -63.75 51.11 -27.73
C GLN A 859 -62.94 52.20 -27.02
N ALA A 860 -61.61 52.09 -27.03
CA ALA A 860 -60.72 53.10 -26.46
C ALA A 860 -60.87 54.45 -27.17
N GLU A 861 -61.01 54.46 -28.51
CA GLU A 861 -61.28 55.68 -29.30
C GLU A 861 -62.57 56.39 -28.85
N LEU A 862 -63.65 55.65 -28.54
CA LEU A 862 -64.90 56.22 -28.02
C LEU A 862 -64.74 56.84 -26.63
N LEU A 863 -63.93 56.23 -25.78
CA LEU A 863 -63.72 56.65 -24.39
C LEU A 863 -62.64 57.74 -24.26
N PHE A 864 -61.78 57.90 -25.27
CA PHE A 864 -60.58 58.73 -25.18
C PHE A 864 -60.90 60.18 -24.86
N GLU A 865 -61.93 60.76 -25.50
CA GLU A 865 -62.34 62.16 -25.27
C GLU A 865 -62.78 62.41 -23.82
N VAL A 866 -63.37 61.40 -23.17
CA VAL A 866 -63.85 61.47 -21.78
C VAL A 866 -62.70 61.36 -20.79
N VAL A 867 -61.73 60.47 -21.06
CA VAL A 867 -60.67 60.11 -20.10
C VAL A 867 -59.39 60.93 -20.28
N ALA A 868 -59.09 61.40 -21.49
CA ALA A 868 -57.82 62.07 -21.81
C ALA A 868 -57.87 63.60 -21.71
N VAL A 869 -59.05 64.20 -21.46
CA VAL A 869 -59.18 65.64 -21.21
C VAL A 869 -58.43 66.05 -19.94
N GLU A 870 -57.91 67.28 -19.89
CA GLU A 870 -57.02 67.74 -18.80
C GLU A 870 -57.66 67.58 -17.41
N SER A 871 -58.94 67.92 -17.25
CA SER A 871 -59.68 67.76 -15.99
C SER A 871 -59.77 66.30 -15.53
N ALA A 872 -60.00 65.36 -16.46
CA ALA A 872 -60.06 63.92 -16.15
C ALA A 872 -58.67 63.37 -15.80
N THR A 873 -57.63 63.74 -16.56
CA THR A 873 -56.25 63.30 -16.25
C THR A 873 -55.73 63.88 -14.94
N ALA A 874 -56.19 65.06 -14.52
CA ALA A 874 -55.85 65.63 -13.22
C ALA A 874 -56.46 64.83 -12.05
N LEU A 875 -57.70 64.35 -12.20
CA LEU A 875 -58.33 63.45 -11.23
C LEU A 875 -57.61 62.10 -11.14
N LEU A 876 -57.06 61.62 -12.27
CA LEU A 876 -56.23 60.42 -12.33
C LEU A 876 -54.77 60.66 -11.93
N GLY A 877 -54.41 61.88 -11.52
CA GLY A 877 -53.06 62.32 -11.13
C GLY A 877 -52.28 63.01 -12.25
N SER A 878 -52.16 62.38 -13.42
CA SER A 878 -51.55 62.99 -14.61
C SER A 878 -51.89 62.22 -15.89
N ALA A 879 -51.50 62.75 -17.05
CA ALA A 879 -51.58 62.03 -18.33
C ALA A 879 -50.76 60.73 -18.34
N ASP A 880 -49.66 60.65 -17.57
CA ASP A 880 -48.80 59.47 -17.48
C ASP A 880 -49.49 58.30 -16.76
N ASN A 881 -50.45 58.59 -15.89
CA ASN A 881 -51.23 57.58 -15.17
C ASN A 881 -52.32 56.91 -16.03
N LEU A 882 -52.54 57.37 -17.27
CA LEU A 882 -53.45 56.68 -18.19
C LEU A 882 -52.92 55.28 -18.53
N SER A 883 -53.78 54.28 -18.66
CA SER A 883 -53.35 52.94 -19.06
C SER A 883 -53.07 52.89 -20.56
N SER A 884 -52.21 51.96 -20.97
CA SER A 884 -51.89 51.76 -22.38
C SER A 884 -53.14 51.36 -23.20
N SER A 885 -54.09 50.70 -22.51
CA SER A 885 -55.40 50.33 -23.03
C SER A 885 -56.28 51.54 -23.37
N VAL A 886 -56.18 52.63 -22.62
CA VAL A 886 -56.86 53.90 -22.95
C VAL A 886 -56.06 54.68 -23.99
N LEU A 887 -54.74 54.77 -23.82
CA LEU A 887 -53.87 55.58 -24.69
C LEU A 887 -53.89 55.17 -26.17
N GLN A 888 -54.13 53.89 -26.49
CA GLN A 888 -54.32 53.43 -27.87
C GLN A 888 -55.53 54.09 -28.57
N GLY A 889 -56.44 54.73 -27.82
CA GLY A 889 -57.60 55.46 -28.33
C GLY A 889 -57.30 56.86 -28.86
N PHE A 890 -56.05 57.33 -28.77
CA PHE A 890 -55.64 58.65 -29.28
C PHE A 890 -56.01 58.80 -30.76
N THR A 891 -56.75 59.82 -31.18
CA THR A 891 -56.98 60.07 -32.61
C THR A 891 -56.81 61.55 -32.93
N CYS A 892 -56.50 61.83 -34.19
CA CYS A 892 -56.40 63.19 -34.69
C CYS A 892 -57.72 63.96 -34.64
N SER A 893 -58.86 63.27 -34.52
CA SER A 893 -60.16 63.90 -34.33
C SER A 893 -60.40 64.23 -32.87
N SER A 894 -60.12 63.28 -31.96
CA SER A 894 -60.39 63.42 -30.53
C SER A 894 -59.56 64.49 -29.85
N VAL A 895 -58.31 64.69 -30.28
CA VAL A 895 -57.42 65.69 -29.64
C VAL A 895 -57.58 67.12 -30.18
N ARG A 896 -58.40 67.34 -31.22
CA ARG A 896 -58.64 68.70 -31.77
C ARG A 896 -59.25 69.67 -30.76
N THR A 897 -60.01 69.12 -29.82
CA THR A 897 -60.70 69.89 -28.77
C THR A 897 -59.81 70.15 -27.56
N PHE A 898 -58.63 69.53 -27.49
CA PHE A 898 -57.72 69.65 -26.35
C PHE A 898 -56.73 70.79 -26.51
N GLN A 899 -56.27 71.35 -25.38
CA GLN A 899 -55.17 72.31 -25.40
C GLN A 899 -53.88 71.66 -25.89
N LYS A 900 -53.08 72.41 -26.66
CA LYS A 900 -51.81 71.93 -27.22
C LYS A 900 -50.86 71.36 -26.14
N SER A 901 -50.82 71.97 -24.95
CA SER A 901 -50.07 71.49 -23.78
C SER A 901 -50.50 70.09 -23.34
N GLN A 902 -51.81 69.84 -23.25
CA GLN A 902 -52.37 68.54 -22.91
C GLN A 902 -52.10 67.50 -23.98
N VAL A 903 -52.24 67.86 -25.27
CA VAL A 903 -51.90 66.96 -26.39
C VAL A 903 -50.45 66.52 -26.29
N LYS A 904 -49.50 67.43 -26.01
CA LYS A 904 -48.09 67.07 -25.81
C LYS A 904 -47.90 66.12 -24.62
N LYS A 905 -48.55 66.37 -23.47
CA LYS A 905 -48.50 65.46 -22.30
C LYS A 905 -49.00 64.05 -22.68
N LEU A 906 -50.11 63.95 -23.41
CA LEU A 906 -50.68 62.68 -23.86
C LEU A 906 -49.77 61.93 -24.84
N ILE A 907 -49.14 62.63 -25.80
CA ILE A 907 -48.18 62.03 -26.72
C ILE A 907 -46.99 61.46 -25.94
N ARG A 908 -46.45 62.20 -24.97
CA ARG A 908 -45.36 61.73 -24.11
C ARG A 908 -45.78 60.51 -23.26
N ALA A 909 -47.00 60.51 -22.72
CA ALA A 909 -47.54 59.39 -21.94
C ALA A 909 -47.66 58.08 -22.75
N CYS A 910 -47.78 58.17 -24.09
CA CYS A 910 -47.77 57.02 -24.99
C CYS A 910 -46.40 56.33 -25.11
N ARG A 911 -45.31 56.97 -24.64
CA ARG A 911 -43.96 56.38 -24.66
C ARG A 911 -43.85 55.28 -23.61
N ARG A 912 -43.91 54.02 -24.04
CA ARG A 912 -43.85 52.82 -23.19
C ARG A 912 -43.16 51.66 -23.91
N LYS A 913 -42.51 50.77 -23.15
CA LYS A 913 -41.83 49.57 -23.65
C LYS A 913 -42.46 48.27 -23.12
N GLY A 914 -42.09 47.14 -23.71
CA GLY A 914 -42.49 45.79 -23.27
C GLY A 914 -44.00 45.56 -23.25
N ARG A 915 -44.52 44.87 -22.22
CA ARG A 915 -45.95 44.52 -22.09
C ARG A 915 -46.89 45.72 -22.00
N ASN A 916 -46.37 46.91 -21.67
CA ASN A 916 -47.13 48.16 -21.57
C ASN A 916 -47.01 49.04 -22.83
N LYS A 917 -46.33 48.60 -23.89
CA LYS A 917 -46.23 49.36 -25.15
C LYS A 917 -47.63 49.68 -25.69
N VAL A 918 -47.85 50.94 -26.04
CA VAL A 918 -49.13 51.38 -26.63
C VAL A 918 -49.13 51.00 -28.11
N LYS A 919 -50.10 50.19 -28.55
CA LYS A 919 -50.23 49.85 -29.97
C LYS A 919 -50.85 51.01 -30.74
N LEU A 920 -50.05 51.68 -31.55
CA LEU A 920 -50.44 52.85 -32.34
C LEU A 920 -50.47 52.51 -33.83
N ALA A 921 -51.43 53.08 -34.55
CA ALA A 921 -51.57 52.95 -36.00
C ALA A 921 -50.90 54.12 -36.73
N GLU A 922 -50.55 53.93 -38.01
CA GLU A 922 -49.89 54.92 -38.85
C GLU A 922 -50.55 56.31 -38.80
N THR A 923 -51.88 56.35 -38.84
CA THR A 923 -52.65 57.61 -38.79
C THR A 923 -52.53 58.33 -37.45
N GLN A 924 -52.36 57.61 -36.34
CA GLN A 924 -52.13 58.20 -35.03
C GLN A 924 -50.70 58.75 -34.95
N LEU A 925 -49.71 57.96 -35.38
CA LEU A 925 -48.30 58.34 -35.30
C LEU A 925 -48.01 59.58 -36.16
N THR A 926 -48.53 59.60 -37.38
CA THR A 926 -48.43 60.78 -38.27
C THR A 926 -49.12 62.00 -37.66
N CYS A 927 -50.26 61.80 -37.00
CA CYS A 927 -50.95 62.88 -36.29
C CYS A 927 -50.13 63.43 -35.12
N MET A 928 -49.61 62.55 -34.27
CA MET A 928 -48.78 62.91 -33.12
C MET A 928 -47.55 63.69 -33.57
N TYR A 929 -46.86 63.25 -34.63
CA TYR A 929 -45.71 63.95 -35.20
C TYR A 929 -46.08 65.36 -35.70
N ASN A 930 -47.20 65.51 -36.41
CA ASN A 930 -47.67 66.82 -36.86
C ASN A 930 -47.95 67.81 -35.73
N HIS A 931 -48.26 67.34 -34.52
CA HIS A 931 -48.46 68.18 -33.34
C HIS A 931 -47.16 68.63 -32.67
N ILE A 932 -46.03 67.94 -32.93
CA ILE A 932 -44.75 68.23 -32.27
C ILE A 932 -43.67 68.78 -33.21
N LYS A 933 -43.78 68.58 -34.54
CA LYS A 933 -42.68 68.85 -35.49
C LYS A 933 -42.13 70.28 -35.48
N ASP A 934 -42.96 71.26 -35.08
CA ASP A 934 -42.61 72.68 -35.03
C ASP A 934 -42.21 73.14 -33.60
N GLU A 935 -42.09 72.22 -32.65
CA GLU A 935 -41.78 72.51 -31.25
C GLU A 935 -40.27 72.50 -30.99
N SER A 936 -39.82 73.28 -29.99
CA SER A 936 -38.39 73.39 -29.65
C SER A 936 -37.77 72.09 -29.16
N ASP A 937 -38.57 71.18 -28.60
CA ASP A 937 -38.16 69.88 -28.09
C ASP A 937 -38.46 68.74 -29.09
N ALA A 938 -38.82 69.05 -30.34
CA ALA A 938 -39.09 68.04 -31.36
C ALA A 938 -37.87 67.13 -31.64
N THR A 939 -36.65 67.63 -31.42
CA THR A 939 -35.40 66.86 -31.57
C THR A 939 -35.04 66.04 -30.32
N SER A 940 -35.77 66.21 -29.21
CA SER A 940 -35.65 65.37 -28.02
C SER A 940 -36.46 64.08 -28.19
N PHE A 941 -36.07 63.24 -29.15
CA PHE A 941 -36.78 62.02 -29.54
C PHE A 941 -36.99 61.03 -28.37
N GLU A 942 -36.11 61.07 -27.35
CA GLU A 942 -36.24 60.32 -26.10
C GLU A 942 -37.50 60.64 -25.28
N LEU A 943 -38.20 61.75 -25.56
CA LEU A 943 -39.44 62.13 -24.86
C LEU A 943 -40.70 61.57 -25.51
N TYR A 944 -40.58 61.03 -26.72
CA TYR A 944 -41.72 60.66 -27.57
C TYR A 944 -41.80 59.15 -27.82
N PRO A 945 -42.97 58.60 -28.23
CA PRO A 945 -43.11 57.17 -28.48
C PRO A 945 -42.15 56.67 -29.56
N HIS A 946 -41.55 55.49 -29.35
CA HIS A 946 -40.60 54.88 -30.28
C HIS A 946 -41.15 54.75 -31.71
N ASP A 947 -42.41 54.28 -31.84
CA ASP A 947 -43.10 54.12 -33.13
C ASP A 947 -43.27 55.46 -33.87
N MET A 948 -43.30 56.58 -33.15
CA MET A 948 -43.46 57.90 -33.75
C MET A 948 -42.19 58.38 -34.46
N LEU A 949 -41.03 57.88 -34.00
CA LEU A 949 -39.74 58.21 -34.58
C LEU A 949 -39.61 57.74 -36.03
N LEU A 950 -40.38 56.71 -36.43
CA LEU A 950 -40.48 56.24 -37.82
C LEU A 950 -40.88 57.35 -38.81
N TYR A 951 -41.55 58.41 -38.33
CA TYR A 951 -42.05 59.52 -39.14
C TYR A 951 -41.24 60.81 -38.98
N TYR A 952 -40.13 60.77 -38.21
CA TYR A 952 -39.28 61.94 -38.02
C TYR A 952 -38.50 62.28 -39.28
N ASN A 953 -38.24 63.57 -39.47
CA ASN A 953 -37.26 64.01 -40.45
C ASN A 953 -35.84 63.78 -39.89
N TYR A 954 -35.22 62.66 -40.27
CA TYR A 954 -33.88 62.28 -39.80
C TYR A 954 -32.81 63.34 -40.08
N SER A 955 -32.96 64.18 -41.11
CA SER A 955 -32.03 65.28 -41.38
C SER A 955 -31.93 66.32 -40.27
N LEU A 956 -32.86 66.31 -39.30
CA LEU A 956 -32.84 67.18 -38.13
C LEU A 956 -32.19 66.54 -36.89
N VAL A 957 -31.83 65.25 -36.95
CA VAL A 957 -31.16 64.53 -35.86
C VAL A 957 -29.68 64.93 -35.84
N PRO A 958 -29.16 65.48 -34.73
CA PRO A 958 -27.74 65.81 -34.62
C PRO A 958 -26.85 64.57 -34.79
N GLN A 959 -25.76 64.71 -35.54
CA GLN A 959 -24.84 63.60 -35.83
C GLN A 959 -24.32 62.91 -34.56
N ASP A 960 -23.97 63.68 -33.53
CA ASP A 960 -23.48 63.17 -32.24
C ASP A 960 -24.51 62.32 -31.48
N SER A 961 -25.80 62.45 -31.83
CA SER A 961 -26.92 61.71 -31.24
C SER A 961 -27.55 60.69 -32.19
N CYS A 962 -26.97 60.48 -33.38
CA CYS A 962 -27.55 59.59 -34.38
C CYS A 962 -27.67 58.15 -33.87
N ARG A 963 -26.69 57.67 -33.10
CA ARG A 963 -26.72 56.34 -32.50
C ARG A 963 -27.86 56.21 -31.51
N SER A 964 -28.01 57.18 -30.60
CA SER A 964 -29.10 57.22 -29.63
C SER A 964 -30.47 57.27 -30.29
N TYR A 965 -30.61 57.95 -31.44
CA TYR A 965 -31.84 57.92 -32.23
C TYR A 965 -32.18 56.52 -32.72
N PHE A 966 -31.21 55.77 -33.26
CA PHE A 966 -31.45 54.39 -33.71
C PHE A 966 -31.67 53.42 -32.55
N GLU A 967 -30.98 53.59 -31.42
CA GLU A 967 -31.25 52.83 -30.18
C GLU A 967 -32.69 53.06 -29.69
N GLU A 968 -33.22 54.27 -29.84
CA GLU A 968 -34.60 54.62 -29.52
C GLU A 968 -35.61 54.08 -30.55
N LEU A 969 -35.24 54.12 -31.83
CA LEU A 969 -36.03 53.57 -32.93
C LEU A 969 -36.03 52.03 -32.93
N ALA A 970 -35.04 51.40 -32.31
CA ALA A 970 -34.89 49.95 -32.18
C ALA A 970 -36.12 49.27 -31.55
N GLU A 971 -36.88 50.00 -30.74
CA GLU A 971 -38.10 49.52 -30.07
C GLU A 971 -39.37 49.76 -30.90
N ALA A 972 -39.27 50.43 -32.04
CA ALA A 972 -40.41 50.77 -32.89
C ALA A 972 -41.03 49.53 -33.54
N ASP A 973 -42.32 49.59 -33.84
CA ASP A 973 -43.04 48.59 -34.63
C ASP A 973 -42.99 48.96 -36.12
N PHE A 974 -42.09 48.32 -36.86
CA PHE A 974 -41.90 48.57 -38.29
C PHE A 974 -43.01 47.96 -39.16
N SER A 975 -43.94 47.18 -38.60
CA SER A 975 -45.10 46.66 -39.34
C SER A 975 -46.21 47.69 -39.52
N VAL A 976 -46.10 48.86 -38.87
CA VAL A 976 -47.16 49.88 -38.85
C VAL A 976 -47.35 50.57 -40.21
N PHE A 977 -46.36 50.51 -41.10
CA PHE A 977 -46.38 51.21 -42.39
C PHE A 977 -47.46 50.65 -43.32
N SER A 978 -48.23 51.55 -43.92
CA SER A 978 -49.10 51.24 -45.06
C SER A 978 -48.27 51.02 -46.33
N SER A 979 -48.91 50.47 -47.36
CA SER A 979 -48.29 50.29 -48.67
C SER A 979 -47.72 51.59 -49.27
N VAL A 980 -48.26 52.75 -48.87
CA VAL A 980 -47.84 54.07 -49.31
C VAL A 980 -46.46 54.46 -48.75
N LEU A 981 -46.13 54.03 -47.53
CA LEU A 981 -44.88 54.33 -46.85
C LEU A 981 -43.90 53.15 -46.84
N SER A 982 -44.10 52.18 -47.75
CA SER A 982 -43.27 50.97 -47.87
C SER A 982 -41.79 51.23 -48.15
N SER A 983 -41.41 52.41 -48.66
CA SER A 983 -40.01 52.79 -48.89
C SER A 983 -39.30 53.39 -47.67
N VAL A 984 -40.03 53.76 -46.62
CA VAL A 984 -39.48 54.42 -45.42
C VAL A 984 -38.49 53.53 -44.66
N PRO A 985 -38.76 52.23 -44.41
CA PRO A 985 -37.80 51.34 -43.76
C PRO A 985 -36.44 51.28 -44.46
N THR A 986 -36.44 51.20 -45.79
CA THR A 986 -35.20 51.17 -46.59
C THR A 986 -34.39 52.46 -46.42
N VAL A 987 -35.06 53.62 -46.44
CA VAL A 987 -34.40 54.92 -46.22
C VAL A 987 -33.84 55.03 -44.81
N LEU A 988 -34.59 54.57 -43.80
CA LEU A 988 -34.14 54.55 -42.41
C LEU A 988 -32.92 53.63 -42.22
N PHE A 989 -32.89 52.48 -42.88
CA PHE A 989 -31.75 51.59 -42.83
C PHE A 989 -30.50 52.19 -43.49
N GLU A 990 -30.62 52.89 -44.62
CA GLU A 990 -29.49 53.61 -45.23
C GLU A 990 -28.96 54.73 -44.31
N ASN A 991 -29.86 55.44 -43.61
CA ASN A 991 -29.46 56.41 -42.58
C ASN A 991 -28.74 55.72 -41.40
N ALA A 992 -29.20 54.54 -40.97
CA ALA A 992 -28.57 53.76 -39.92
C ALA A 992 -27.17 53.30 -40.32
N LYS A 993 -26.99 52.84 -41.56
CA LYS A 993 -25.67 52.47 -42.10
C LYS A 993 -24.69 53.65 -42.07
N SER A 994 -25.16 54.82 -42.50
CA SER A 994 -24.37 56.06 -42.47
C SER A 994 -23.97 56.45 -41.04
N CYS A 995 -24.90 56.33 -40.08
CA CYS A 995 -24.63 56.65 -38.67
C CYS A 995 -23.66 55.65 -37.99
N LEU A 996 -23.87 54.35 -38.20
CA LEU A 996 -23.14 53.27 -37.52
C LEU A 996 -21.83 52.89 -38.23
N GLY A 997 -21.57 53.43 -39.43
CA GLY A 997 -20.38 53.10 -40.21
C GLY A 997 -20.43 51.72 -40.85
N ILE A 998 -21.64 51.19 -41.13
CA ILE A 998 -21.83 49.87 -41.73
C ILE A 998 -21.56 49.97 -43.24
N THR A 999 -20.40 49.44 -43.68
CA THR A 999 -20.00 49.45 -45.09
C THR A 999 -20.21 48.11 -45.79
N ASN A 1000 -20.31 47.02 -45.03
CA ASN A 1000 -20.39 45.64 -45.55
C ASN A 1000 -21.81 45.09 -45.39
N GLN A 1001 -22.10 43.96 -46.05
CA GLN A 1001 -23.38 43.24 -45.94
C GLN A 1001 -23.48 42.36 -44.67
N SER A 1002 -22.66 42.64 -43.65
CA SER A 1002 -22.57 41.91 -42.39
C SER A 1002 -22.76 42.88 -41.21
N LEU A 1003 -23.60 42.53 -40.25
CA LEU A 1003 -23.84 43.30 -39.03
C LEU A 1003 -23.17 42.62 -37.84
N SER A 1004 -22.44 43.40 -37.04
CA SER A 1004 -21.89 42.93 -35.76
C SER A 1004 -22.99 42.83 -34.68
N GLU A 1005 -22.71 42.11 -33.59
CA GLU A 1005 -23.59 42.06 -32.42
C GLU A 1005 -23.96 43.47 -31.91
N ASN A 1006 -23.00 44.40 -31.93
CA ASN A 1006 -23.25 45.80 -31.54
C ASN A 1006 -24.21 46.50 -32.51
N ASP A 1007 -24.06 46.30 -33.83
CA ASP A 1007 -24.96 46.88 -34.84
C ASP A 1007 -26.39 46.33 -34.68
N ILE A 1008 -26.52 45.02 -34.47
CA ILE A 1008 -27.80 44.34 -34.23
C ILE A 1008 -28.48 44.87 -32.97
N SER A 1009 -27.70 45.15 -31.91
CA SER A 1009 -28.24 45.71 -30.67
C SER A 1009 -28.85 47.10 -30.87
N VAL A 1010 -28.23 47.93 -31.72
CA VAL A 1010 -28.69 49.30 -32.02
C VAL A 1010 -29.84 49.31 -33.01
N LEU A 1011 -29.88 48.38 -33.98
CA LEU A 1011 -30.96 48.28 -34.96
C LEU A 1011 -32.24 47.68 -34.37
N GLY A 1012 -32.13 46.72 -33.44
CA GLY A 1012 -33.26 46.08 -32.76
C GLY A 1012 -34.35 45.59 -33.71
N ASN A 1013 -35.59 46.08 -33.56
CA ASN A 1013 -36.73 45.68 -34.40
C ASN A 1013 -36.60 46.13 -35.86
N MET A 1014 -35.68 47.05 -36.20
CA MET A 1014 -35.37 47.36 -37.60
C MET A 1014 -34.80 46.12 -38.32
N CYS A 1015 -34.25 45.14 -37.58
CA CYS A 1015 -33.85 43.85 -38.14
C CYS A 1015 -34.98 43.14 -38.89
N CYS A 1016 -36.25 43.37 -38.50
CA CYS A 1016 -37.42 42.81 -39.18
C CYS A 1016 -37.60 43.31 -40.61
N THR A 1017 -36.99 44.43 -40.99
CA THR A 1017 -37.10 45.02 -42.33
C THR A 1017 -35.87 44.77 -43.20
N LEU A 1018 -34.89 44.01 -42.71
CA LEU A 1018 -33.66 43.72 -43.44
C LEU A 1018 -33.87 42.67 -44.52
N ASP A 1019 -33.16 42.84 -45.63
CA ASP A 1019 -33.06 41.83 -46.67
C ASP A 1019 -32.30 40.58 -46.17
N GLY A 1020 -32.64 39.40 -46.70
CA GLY A 1020 -32.04 38.12 -46.30
C GLY A 1020 -30.52 38.10 -46.38
N VAL A 1021 -29.91 38.84 -47.32
CA VAL A 1021 -28.43 38.90 -47.45
C VAL A 1021 -27.76 39.50 -46.21
N TYR A 1022 -28.37 40.50 -45.57
CA TYR A 1022 -27.83 41.03 -44.31
C TYR A 1022 -28.04 40.04 -43.17
N ILE A 1023 -29.10 39.23 -43.17
CA ILE A 1023 -29.35 38.26 -42.10
C ILE A 1023 -28.35 37.12 -42.13
N SER A 1024 -28.07 36.53 -43.31
CA SER A 1024 -27.17 35.38 -43.44
C SER A 1024 -25.71 35.68 -43.09
N ASN A 1025 -25.26 36.93 -43.28
CA ASN A 1025 -23.85 37.32 -43.10
C ASN A 1025 -23.59 38.03 -41.76
N SER A 1026 -24.59 38.14 -40.89
CA SER A 1026 -24.50 38.85 -39.61
C SER A 1026 -24.24 37.90 -38.44
N ASP A 1027 -23.87 38.47 -37.29
CA ASP A 1027 -23.71 37.73 -36.05
C ASP A 1027 -25.00 37.00 -35.62
N ALA A 1028 -24.86 35.83 -34.98
CA ALA A 1028 -25.97 34.95 -34.60
C ALA A 1028 -26.99 35.60 -33.66
N SER A 1029 -26.61 36.66 -32.93
CA SER A 1029 -27.52 37.45 -32.08
C SER A 1029 -28.72 38.04 -32.83
N ILE A 1030 -28.66 38.16 -34.17
CA ILE A 1030 -29.77 38.63 -35.01
C ILE A 1030 -31.01 37.73 -34.90
N LEU A 1031 -30.82 36.43 -34.67
CA LEU A 1031 -31.91 35.46 -34.51
C LEU A 1031 -32.84 35.83 -33.35
N GLY A 1032 -32.28 36.32 -32.24
CA GLY A 1032 -33.06 36.76 -31.08
C GLY A 1032 -33.89 38.01 -31.37
N LYS A 1033 -33.44 38.88 -32.29
CA LYS A 1033 -34.22 40.06 -32.71
C LYS A 1033 -35.35 39.68 -33.66
N LEU A 1034 -35.11 38.73 -34.57
CA LEU A 1034 -36.10 38.27 -35.55
C LEU A 1034 -37.30 37.56 -34.92
N GLN A 1035 -37.16 37.00 -33.70
CA GLN A 1035 -38.28 36.43 -32.93
C GLN A 1035 -39.38 37.46 -32.60
N ASN A 1036 -39.03 38.75 -32.53
CA ASN A 1036 -39.99 39.81 -32.22
C ASN A 1036 -40.72 40.34 -33.47
N CYS A 1037 -40.40 39.84 -34.65
CA CYS A 1037 -41.05 40.26 -35.90
C CYS A 1037 -42.45 39.65 -36.01
N ALA A 1038 -43.42 40.45 -36.46
CA ALA A 1038 -44.80 39.98 -36.62
C ALA A 1038 -44.91 38.89 -37.69
N GLU A 1039 -44.18 39.08 -38.80
CA GLU A 1039 -44.08 38.14 -39.92
C GLU A 1039 -42.67 38.24 -40.52
N LEU A 1040 -42.18 37.14 -41.09
CA LEU A 1040 -40.93 37.10 -41.87
C LEU A 1040 -41.25 36.81 -43.33
N SER A 1041 -40.57 37.52 -44.24
CA SER A 1041 -40.67 37.25 -45.68
C SER A 1041 -39.94 35.95 -46.05
N GLU A 1042 -40.30 35.35 -47.19
CA GLU A 1042 -39.71 34.10 -47.68
C GLU A 1042 -38.16 34.16 -47.74
N GLY A 1043 -37.60 35.27 -48.24
CA GLY A 1043 -36.15 35.46 -48.28
C GLY A 1043 -35.50 35.60 -46.90
N GLN A 1044 -36.21 36.13 -45.90
CA GLN A 1044 -35.73 36.19 -44.52
C GLN A 1044 -35.79 34.81 -43.84
N VAL A 1045 -36.84 34.02 -44.10
CA VAL A 1045 -36.96 32.64 -43.61
C VAL A 1045 -35.78 31.80 -44.12
N THR A 1046 -35.50 31.84 -45.42
CA THR A 1046 -34.34 31.13 -46.00
C THR A 1046 -33.01 31.57 -45.38
N ALA A 1047 -32.85 32.87 -45.10
CA ALA A 1047 -31.64 33.38 -44.47
C ALA A 1047 -31.48 32.93 -43.01
N VAL A 1048 -32.59 32.83 -42.26
CA VAL A 1048 -32.62 32.31 -40.88
C VAL A 1048 -32.30 30.81 -40.85
N GLU A 1049 -32.90 30.03 -41.74
CA GLU A 1049 -32.63 28.59 -41.89
C GLU A 1049 -31.13 28.37 -42.18
N ALA A 1050 -30.57 29.08 -43.16
CA ALA A 1050 -29.15 28.98 -43.49
C ALA A 1050 -28.23 29.34 -42.31
N LEU A 1051 -28.59 30.34 -41.50
CA LEU A 1051 -27.81 30.76 -40.33
C LEU A 1051 -27.88 29.70 -39.22
N LEU A 1052 -29.05 29.13 -38.95
CA LEU A 1052 -29.25 28.05 -37.99
C LEU A 1052 -28.49 26.78 -38.42
N GLU A 1053 -28.53 26.42 -39.70
CA GLU A 1053 -27.85 25.26 -40.26
C GLU A 1053 -26.32 25.39 -40.28
N SER A 1054 -25.78 26.63 -40.23
CA SER A 1054 -24.34 26.89 -40.29
C SER A 1054 -23.54 26.31 -39.12
N GLY A 1055 -24.19 26.02 -37.98
CA GLY A 1055 -23.56 25.53 -36.75
C GLY A 1055 -22.76 26.58 -35.96
N ASN A 1056 -22.66 27.82 -36.46
CA ASN A 1056 -21.98 28.94 -35.80
C ASN A 1056 -22.94 29.80 -34.95
N THR A 1057 -24.04 29.21 -34.47
CA THR A 1057 -25.00 29.89 -33.59
C THR A 1057 -24.85 29.43 -32.14
N THR A 1058 -25.51 30.12 -31.21
CA THR A 1058 -25.58 29.70 -29.80
C THR A 1058 -26.24 28.34 -29.60
N TYR A 1059 -26.97 27.83 -30.60
CA TYR A 1059 -27.60 26.51 -30.60
C TYR A 1059 -26.65 25.39 -31.07
N GLY A 1060 -25.44 25.73 -31.53
CA GLY A 1060 -24.47 24.77 -32.07
C GLY A 1060 -24.91 24.13 -33.40
N PRO A 1061 -24.19 23.10 -33.88
CA PRO A 1061 -24.54 22.41 -35.12
C PRO A 1061 -25.87 21.67 -35.01
N PRO A 1062 -26.68 21.58 -36.09
CA PRO A 1062 -27.97 20.88 -36.08
C PRO A 1062 -27.93 19.42 -35.59
N SER A 1063 -26.77 18.77 -35.70
CA SER A 1063 -26.55 17.42 -35.19
C SER A 1063 -26.66 17.30 -33.66
N ASN A 1064 -26.52 18.41 -32.93
CA ASN A 1064 -26.53 18.45 -31.47
C ASN A 1064 -27.85 19.00 -30.91
N TRP A 1065 -28.82 19.32 -31.78
CA TRP A 1065 -30.11 19.85 -31.34
C TRP A 1065 -30.93 18.74 -30.65
N THR A 1066 -31.40 19.05 -29.45
CA THR A 1066 -32.41 18.29 -28.70
C THR A 1066 -33.81 18.87 -28.99
N LYS A 1067 -34.88 18.28 -28.44
CA LYS A 1067 -36.24 18.85 -28.56
C LYS A 1067 -36.39 20.22 -27.85
N GLY A 1068 -35.48 20.57 -26.93
CA GLY A 1068 -35.51 21.82 -26.17
C GLY A 1068 -34.70 22.97 -26.77
N THR A 1069 -33.78 22.68 -27.69
CA THR A 1069 -33.10 23.63 -28.60
C THR A 1069 -33.89 23.74 -29.88
#